data_AF-A0A9W6Y9P2-F1
#
_entry.id   AF-A0A9W6Y9P2-F1
#
_cell.length_a   1.000
_cell.length_b   1.000
_cell.length_c   1.000
_cell.angle_alpha   90.00
_cell.angle_beta   90.00
_cell.angle_gamma   90.00
#
_symmetry.space_group_name_H-M   'P 1'
#
loop_
_entity.id
_entity.type
_entity.pdbx_description
1 polymer ?
#
loop_
_entity_poly.entity_id
_entity_poly.type
_entity_poly.pdbx_seq_one_letter_code
_entity_poly.pdbx_strand_id
1 'polypeptide(L)'
;MIASISCSVRLVYAFLLLTMPPRLDVEAKTPSMASGKITSTSVKDNSDSQEQAGSVGSGSYDSSVGDGEVGAKHILHFSDTHLNISANLDTNESAEIPIQYGYDAPISLLNSALKYAKQILPNPDIFLYTGDHAVHGDPSDEYLAEAVKTNVETMAQYFSGSGNETNNATAILGDTDVKSYRVSSLGRFAQRIQYQGPQHPWLLVVQDYRESPSTYTEHGAVLGRSLFASLSGVIQCLILWTLQPKHTPDTTNETDPFAQFAWLNATLSGLRNGGKYAYIAGHIPPIIDARDGSPMWEASYIAQYKKIVTQYADVIKAQIFGHTHSVEFRLPLTDDMESQDPDEVIAAENEDQSSQLVPLFMSSAISPIFYNNPAFMVWDLDPSTYDLLDFSVYGTNISGDNRSDLSWQLLFKASSAYNVSSLSWSEMNRFIVAGATNSTLVQQYYYNSQAQSYQQTSCEDSVCLTWYLCSMLWWTTPEDFTSCLAADSRLESSSAATSAPASLPALLILPAKEPPRARQIVSINDEGTNFELDEAALRHIFHQVPEDMKVAIFSVVGAFRTGKSFALDLFLRYLRHASRGRMLKRDGADDEAAEVWKAWVLEGVGGSEAKLEGNSNVAQTHGEKGFSWRAGRKRNTTGIWMWETPFIRPSQTGEDIAVFLIDTQGMFDSETSQMLTASIFGLSTLLSSYQIYNVDKRVQEDNLQHLALFTEYGR
;
A
#
# COMPACT_ATOMS: atom_id res chain seq x y z
N MET A 1 -4.97 -9.75 -46.82
CA MET A 1 -5.06 -9.81 -45.35
C MET A 1 -5.26 -11.23 -44.81
N ILE A 2 -6.33 -11.95 -45.18
CA ILE A 2 -6.56 -13.36 -44.75
C ILE A 2 -5.37 -14.29 -45.10
N ALA A 3 -4.72 -14.10 -46.25
CA ALA A 3 -3.51 -14.84 -46.63
C ALA A 3 -2.25 -14.49 -45.81
N SER A 4 -2.11 -13.23 -45.33
CA SER A 4 -0.98 -12.80 -44.46
C SER A 4 -1.15 -13.35 -43.05
N ILE A 5 -2.38 -13.29 -42.51
CA ILE A 5 -2.73 -13.88 -41.21
C ILE A 5 -2.53 -15.40 -41.23
N SER A 6 -2.97 -16.07 -42.30
CA SER A 6 -2.76 -17.51 -42.47
C SER A 6 -1.28 -17.88 -42.62
N CYS A 7 -0.44 -17.02 -43.20
CA CYS A 7 0.99 -17.29 -43.34
C CYS A 7 1.79 -17.13 -42.03
N SER A 8 1.41 -16.15 -41.19
CA SER A 8 2.02 -15.93 -39.86
C SER A 8 1.54 -16.94 -38.81
N VAL A 9 0.28 -17.40 -38.89
CA VAL A 9 -0.27 -18.43 -37.97
C VAL A 9 0.14 -19.86 -38.39
N ARG A 10 0.44 -20.09 -39.68
CA ARG A 10 0.95 -21.41 -40.16
C ARG A 10 2.33 -21.78 -39.63
N LEU A 11 3.15 -20.82 -39.19
CA LEU A 11 4.46 -21.15 -38.60
C LEU A 11 4.32 -21.89 -37.26
N VAL A 12 3.22 -21.68 -36.52
CA VAL A 12 2.98 -22.33 -35.21
C VAL A 12 2.27 -23.69 -35.36
N TYR A 13 1.63 -23.96 -36.50
CA TYR A 13 0.88 -25.22 -36.72
C TYR A 13 1.74 -26.39 -37.25
N ALA A 14 3.04 -26.22 -37.46
CA ALA A 14 3.86 -27.20 -38.16
C ALA A 14 4.45 -28.34 -37.30
N PHE A 15 4.21 -28.41 -35.97
CA PHE A 15 4.84 -29.42 -35.11
C PHE A 15 3.91 -30.43 -34.41
N LEU A 16 2.61 -30.46 -34.72
CA LEU A 16 1.68 -31.43 -34.13
C LEU A 16 0.76 -32.09 -35.16
N LEU A 17 1.37 -32.82 -36.09
CA LEU A 17 0.70 -33.91 -36.80
C LEU A 17 1.65 -35.10 -36.81
N LEU A 18 1.42 -36.04 -35.88
CA LEU A 18 1.50 -37.47 -36.14
C LEU A 18 0.88 -38.26 -34.96
N THR A 19 -0.20 -38.97 -35.29
CA THR A 19 -0.73 -40.20 -34.64
C THR A 19 -1.61 -40.09 -33.39
N MET A 20 -2.93 -40.05 -33.62
CA MET A 20 -3.94 -40.81 -32.85
C MET A 20 -3.74 -42.33 -33.11
N PRO A 21 -4.13 -43.29 -32.22
CA PRO A 21 -5.54 -43.54 -31.81
C PRO A 21 -5.70 -44.20 -30.39
N PRO A 22 -6.81 -44.90 -30.01
CA PRO A 22 -8.09 -44.35 -29.52
C PRO A 22 -8.62 -44.98 -28.19
N ARG A 23 -9.69 -44.35 -27.63
CA ARG A 23 -10.81 -44.88 -26.78
C ARG A 23 -10.55 -45.91 -25.65
N LEU A 24 -11.17 -45.69 -24.47
CA LEU A 24 -12.28 -46.52 -23.95
C LEU A 24 -12.83 -46.03 -22.60
N ASP A 25 -14.09 -46.37 -22.38
CA ASP A 25 -15.04 -46.03 -21.32
C ASP A 25 -14.66 -46.47 -19.89
N VAL A 26 -15.38 -45.97 -18.88
CA VAL A 26 -16.23 -46.76 -17.95
C VAL A 26 -16.42 -46.07 -16.57
N GLU A 27 -17.71 -45.80 -16.31
CA GLU A 27 -18.51 -45.91 -15.08
C GLU A 27 -18.04 -45.48 -13.68
N ALA A 28 -18.98 -44.78 -13.04
CA ALA A 28 -19.14 -44.53 -11.63
C ALA A 28 -19.23 -45.81 -10.77
N LYS A 29 -18.72 -45.73 -9.53
CA LYS A 29 -19.21 -46.49 -8.37
C LYS A 29 -18.79 -45.84 -7.05
N THR A 30 -19.78 -45.54 -6.23
CA THR A 30 -19.69 -45.32 -4.77
C THR A 30 -19.26 -46.61 -4.05
N PRO A 31 -18.61 -46.51 -2.87
CA PRO A 31 -19.23 -47.02 -1.63
C PRO A 31 -18.83 -46.20 -0.36
N SER A 32 -19.76 -45.89 0.55
CA SER A 32 -20.25 -46.66 1.72
C SER A 32 -19.31 -46.75 2.93
N MET A 33 -19.79 -46.23 4.06
CA MET A 33 -19.26 -46.37 5.42
C MET A 33 -19.11 -47.83 5.88
N ALA A 34 -18.11 -48.13 6.72
CA ALA A 34 -18.28 -48.84 7.99
C ALA A 34 -16.96 -48.97 8.79
N SER A 35 -16.97 -48.44 10.03
CA SER A 35 -16.55 -49.05 11.30
C SER A 35 -15.34 -50.01 11.32
N GLY A 36 -14.32 -49.67 12.14
CA GLY A 36 -13.31 -50.64 12.61
C GLY A 36 -12.44 -50.13 13.77
N LYS A 37 -12.71 -50.66 14.96
CA LYS A 37 -12.10 -50.43 16.28
C LYS A 37 -10.55 -50.41 16.40
N ILE A 38 -10.13 -49.51 17.28
CA ILE A 38 -9.04 -49.51 18.28
C ILE A 38 -8.43 -50.88 18.63
N THR A 39 -7.10 -50.96 18.67
CA THR A 39 -6.35 -51.68 19.72
C THR A 39 -5.06 -50.94 20.10
N SER A 40 -4.83 -50.89 21.41
CA SER A 40 -3.68 -50.32 22.11
C SER A 40 -2.41 -51.15 21.94
N THR A 41 -1.24 -50.54 22.07
CA THR A 41 -0.16 -51.11 22.88
C THR A 41 0.82 -50.03 23.33
N SER A 42 1.45 -50.34 24.45
CA SER A 42 1.95 -49.51 25.53
C SER A 42 3.46 -49.25 25.47
N VAL A 43 3.86 -48.07 25.96
CA VAL A 43 4.94 -47.77 26.94
C VAL A 43 6.38 -48.20 26.62
N LYS A 44 7.30 -47.23 26.64
CA LYS A 44 8.44 -47.22 27.57
C LYS A 44 9.17 -45.86 27.60
N ASP A 45 9.21 -45.28 28.79
CA ASP A 45 10.18 -44.30 29.25
C ASP A 45 11.62 -44.84 29.17
N ASN A 46 12.59 -43.96 28.94
CA ASN A 46 13.82 -43.97 29.72
C ASN A 46 14.54 -42.61 29.69
N SER A 47 14.86 -42.14 30.89
CA SER A 47 15.68 -40.97 31.21
C SER A 47 17.19 -41.28 31.18
N ASP A 48 17.97 -40.20 31.27
CA ASP A 48 19.39 -40.07 31.66
C ASP A 48 20.49 -40.39 30.63
N SER A 49 21.26 -39.37 30.19
CA SER A 49 22.44 -38.86 30.93
C SER A 49 23.40 -37.97 30.10
N GLN A 50 23.77 -36.84 30.71
CA GLN A 50 25.07 -36.14 30.78
C GLN A 50 25.85 -35.58 29.57
N GLU A 51 26.08 -34.26 29.68
CA GLU A 51 27.31 -33.44 29.50
C GLU A 51 28.43 -33.90 28.54
N GLN A 52 28.75 -33.01 27.58
CA GLN A 52 30.16 -32.71 27.28
C GLN A 52 30.35 -31.30 26.71
N ALA A 53 31.26 -30.55 27.34
CA ALA A 53 31.71 -29.23 26.93
C ALA A 53 32.64 -29.32 25.70
N GLY A 54 32.45 -28.41 24.74
CA GLY A 54 33.31 -28.20 23.59
C GLY A 54 33.43 -26.71 23.29
N SER A 55 34.65 -26.21 23.42
CA SER A 55 35.05 -24.79 23.37
C SER A 55 35.50 -24.37 21.96
N VAL A 56 35.42 -23.05 21.72
CA VAL A 56 36.12 -22.20 20.74
C VAL A 56 35.49 -21.99 19.36
N GLY A 57 35.19 -20.72 19.09
CA GLY A 57 34.95 -20.15 17.77
C GLY A 57 34.63 -18.65 17.85
N SER A 58 35.53 -17.84 18.43
CA SER A 58 35.41 -16.39 18.50
C SER A 58 35.48 -15.77 17.09
N GLY A 59 34.37 -15.18 16.63
CA GLY A 59 34.30 -14.32 15.45
C GLY A 59 33.75 -12.95 15.82
N SER A 60 34.66 -11.98 15.91
CA SER A 60 34.49 -10.52 16.02
C SER A 60 33.08 -9.96 15.77
N TYR A 61 32.37 -9.59 16.83
CA TYR A 61 31.31 -8.57 16.76
C TYR A 61 31.98 -7.20 16.61
N ASP A 62 31.71 -6.52 15.51
CA ASP A 62 32.13 -5.14 15.31
C ASP A 62 31.27 -4.24 16.20
N SER A 63 31.76 -4.04 17.41
CA SER A 63 31.22 -3.10 18.39
C SER A 63 31.74 -1.70 18.07
N SER A 64 31.06 -0.98 17.19
CA SER A 64 31.23 0.45 17.04
C SER A 64 29.91 1.18 17.30
N VAL A 65 29.37 0.99 18.49
CA VAL A 65 28.52 1.99 19.15
C VAL A 65 29.22 2.29 20.47
N GLY A 66 30.02 3.34 20.46
CA GLY A 66 30.79 3.74 21.63
C GLY A 66 32.10 4.43 21.28
N ASP A 67 32.00 5.62 20.67
CA ASP A 67 32.90 6.70 21.02
C ASP A 67 32.04 7.97 21.15
N GLY A 68 32.10 8.59 22.33
CA GLY A 68 31.02 9.38 22.89
C GLY A 68 30.79 10.74 22.24
N GLU A 69 29.51 11.04 22.00
CA GLU A 69 28.98 12.37 22.27
C GLU A 69 28.22 12.32 23.60
N VAL A 70 28.82 12.93 24.62
CA VAL A 70 28.11 13.31 25.82
C VAL A 70 27.08 14.37 25.41
N GLY A 71 25.80 14.02 25.26
CA GLY A 71 24.75 15.06 25.20
C GLY A 71 23.41 14.73 24.56
N ALA A 72 23.31 13.87 23.53
CA ALA A 72 22.05 13.71 22.80
C ALA A 72 20.95 13.06 23.65
N LYS A 73 19.73 13.61 23.58
CA LYS A 73 18.52 12.97 24.14
C LYS A 73 17.84 12.14 23.06
N HIS A 74 17.13 11.08 23.45
CA HIS A 74 16.55 10.13 22.50
C HIS A 74 15.04 9.92 22.71
N ILE A 75 14.30 9.91 21.61
CA ILE A 75 12.90 9.44 21.57
C ILE A 75 12.90 8.07 20.93
N LEU A 76 12.45 7.05 21.67
CA LEU A 76 12.12 5.75 21.08
C LEU A 76 10.68 5.81 20.60
N HIS A 77 10.46 5.59 19.31
CA HIS A 77 9.16 5.78 18.67
C HIS A 77 8.67 4.51 17.99
N PHE A 78 7.52 4.02 18.47
CA PHE A 78 6.74 2.94 17.88
C PHE A 78 5.42 3.49 17.33
N SER A 79 4.88 2.86 16.29
CA SER A 79 3.57 3.20 15.73
C SER A 79 2.97 1.99 15.02
N ASP A 80 1.66 2.02 14.80
CA ASP A 80 0.97 1.15 13.84
C ASP A 80 1.32 -0.33 14.07
N THR A 81 1.12 -0.79 15.30
CA THR A 81 1.37 -2.19 15.62
C THR A 81 0.33 -3.08 14.99
N HIS A 82 -0.93 -2.64 15.02
CA HIS A 82 -2.07 -3.44 14.60
C HIS A 82 -1.99 -4.88 15.13
N LEU A 83 -2.08 -5.02 16.44
CA LEU A 83 -1.84 -6.28 17.11
C LEU A 83 -2.93 -7.28 16.75
N ASN A 84 -2.53 -8.34 16.05
CA ASN A 84 -3.34 -9.49 15.73
C ASN A 84 -3.30 -10.51 16.86
N ILE A 85 -4.42 -10.62 17.56
CA ILE A 85 -4.69 -11.63 18.59
C ILE A 85 -5.73 -12.64 18.09
N SER A 86 -5.90 -13.77 18.79
CA SER A 86 -6.91 -14.78 18.45
C SER A 86 -8.32 -14.20 18.51
N ALA A 87 -9.17 -14.59 17.56
CA ALA A 87 -10.60 -14.26 17.56
C ALA A 87 -11.34 -14.79 18.80
N ASN A 88 -10.82 -15.85 19.45
CA ASN A 88 -11.35 -16.40 20.70
C ASN A 88 -10.78 -15.69 21.95
N LEU A 89 -9.89 -14.71 21.77
CA LEU A 89 -9.15 -14.03 22.83
C LEU A 89 -8.28 -15.00 23.67
N ASP A 90 -7.90 -16.14 23.08
CA ASP A 90 -6.98 -17.08 23.72
C ASP A 90 -5.52 -16.67 23.50
N THR A 91 -4.76 -16.63 24.60
CA THR A 91 -3.38 -16.15 24.58
C THR A 91 -2.41 -17.15 23.95
N ASN A 92 -2.68 -18.46 24.04
CA ASN A 92 -1.86 -19.48 23.39
C ASN A 92 -2.08 -19.45 21.88
N GLU A 93 -3.33 -19.38 21.44
CA GLU A 93 -3.67 -19.22 20.01
C GLU A 93 -3.05 -17.92 19.45
N SER A 94 -3.09 -16.83 20.22
CA SER A 94 -2.47 -15.55 19.81
C SER A 94 -0.96 -15.66 19.63
N ALA A 95 -0.27 -16.46 20.47
CA ALA A 95 1.16 -16.69 20.37
C ALA A 95 1.56 -17.56 19.16
N GLU A 96 0.63 -18.36 18.63
CA GLU A 96 0.84 -19.23 17.47
C GLU A 96 0.61 -18.51 16.12
N ILE A 97 0.08 -17.29 16.12
CA ILE A 97 -0.16 -16.52 14.88
C ILE A 97 1.18 -16.26 14.18
N PRO A 98 1.31 -16.65 12.89
CA PRO A 98 2.58 -16.55 12.18
C PRO A 98 2.89 -15.13 11.75
N ILE A 99 4.18 -14.80 11.77
CA ILE A 99 4.73 -13.55 11.21
C ILE A 99 4.78 -13.68 9.69
N GLN A 100 4.12 -12.78 8.96
CA GLN A 100 4.06 -12.80 7.50
C GLN A 100 3.68 -11.42 6.92
N TYR A 101 4.25 -11.05 5.78
CA TYR A 101 3.81 -9.86 5.03
C TYR A 101 2.36 -10.02 4.56
N GLY A 102 1.65 -8.89 4.42
CA GLY A 102 0.25 -8.88 4.00
C GLY A 102 -0.75 -9.14 5.13
N TYR A 103 -0.26 -9.27 6.37
CA TYR A 103 -1.06 -9.46 7.57
C TYR A 103 -0.56 -8.58 8.71
N ASP A 104 -1.45 -8.30 9.65
CA ASP A 104 -1.16 -7.53 10.85
C ASP A 104 -0.24 -8.25 11.84
N ALA A 105 0.43 -7.48 12.71
CA ALA A 105 1.50 -7.99 13.54
C ALA A 105 0.99 -8.94 14.64
N PRO A 106 1.49 -10.19 14.73
CA PRO A 106 1.23 -11.02 15.89
C PRO A 106 2.02 -10.54 17.11
N ILE A 107 1.61 -10.98 18.30
CA ILE A 107 2.27 -10.62 19.57
C ILE A 107 3.75 -11.03 19.63
N SER A 108 4.14 -12.08 18.90
CA SER A 108 5.53 -12.52 18.76
C SER A 108 6.42 -11.49 18.03
N LEU A 109 5.88 -10.81 17.01
CA LEU A 109 6.59 -9.75 16.29
C LEU A 109 6.78 -8.51 17.17
N LEU A 110 5.73 -8.06 17.86
CA LEU A 110 5.80 -6.92 18.78
C LEU A 110 6.83 -7.18 19.90
N ASN A 111 6.78 -8.34 20.53
CA ASN A 111 7.76 -8.72 21.56
C ASN A 111 9.19 -8.74 21.04
N SER A 112 9.39 -9.26 19.82
CA SER A 112 10.71 -9.28 19.19
C SER A 112 11.25 -7.86 18.97
N ALA A 113 10.42 -6.95 18.46
CA ALA A 113 10.75 -5.54 18.27
C ALA A 113 11.12 -4.84 19.58
N LEU A 114 10.27 -4.95 20.60
CA LEU A 114 10.48 -4.34 21.91
C LEU A 114 11.72 -4.87 22.62
N LYS A 115 11.97 -6.19 22.51
CA LYS A 115 13.18 -6.82 23.06
C LYS A 115 14.44 -6.27 22.41
N TYR A 116 14.44 -6.09 21.09
CA TYR A 116 15.58 -5.51 20.39
C TYR A 116 15.75 -4.02 20.73
N ALA A 117 14.65 -3.24 20.74
CA ALA A 117 14.66 -1.85 21.15
C ALA A 117 15.25 -1.65 22.56
N LYS A 118 14.89 -2.52 23.51
CA LYS A 118 15.42 -2.49 24.88
C LYS A 118 16.93 -2.78 24.94
N GLN A 119 17.46 -3.56 24.01
CA GLN A 119 18.90 -3.84 23.93
C GLN A 119 19.68 -2.63 23.41
N ILE A 120 19.17 -1.94 22.38
CA ILE A 120 19.89 -0.82 21.76
C ILE A 120 19.69 0.50 22.50
N LEU A 121 18.53 0.71 23.14
CA LEU A 121 18.18 1.93 23.85
C LEU A 121 17.37 1.56 25.11
N PRO A 122 18.04 1.09 26.19
CA PRO A 122 17.35 0.61 27.38
C PRO A 122 16.59 1.71 28.14
N ASN A 123 17.08 2.96 28.05
CA ASN A 123 16.58 4.12 28.80
C ASN A 123 16.36 5.32 27.86
N PRO A 124 15.33 5.29 27.00
CA PRO A 124 14.99 6.46 26.18
C PRO A 124 14.47 7.61 27.05
N ASP A 125 14.68 8.86 26.64
CA ASP A 125 14.13 10.03 27.34
C ASP A 125 12.60 10.14 27.15
N ILE A 126 12.09 9.78 25.97
CA ILE A 126 10.66 9.55 25.71
C ILE A 126 10.48 8.18 25.05
N PHE A 127 9.48 7.43 25.51
CA PHE A 127 8.87 6.36 24.72
C PHE A 127 7.57 6.87 24.09
N LEU A 128 7.59 7.10 22.77
CA LEU A 128 6.48 7.63 21.99
C LEU A 128 5.76 6.49 21.28
N TYR A 129 4.45 6.38 21.47
CA TYR A 129 3.59 5.48 20.71
C TYR A 129 2.45 6.22 19.99
N THR A 130 2.49 6.30 18.66
CA THR A 130 1.53 7.12 17.89
C THR A 130 0.22 6.40 17.51
N GLY A 131 -0.12 5.27 18.14
CA GLY A 131 -1.45 4.66 18.03
C GLY A 131 -1.55 3.51 17.01
N ASP A 132 -2.79 3.10 16.74
CA ASP A 132 -3.17 1.90 15.98
C ASP A 132 -2.64 0.63 16.64
N HIS A 133 -3.21 0.36 17.81
CA HIS A 133 -2.93 -0.83 18.59
C HIS A 133 -3.60 -2.08 18.03
N ALA A 134 -4.78 -1.98 17.41
CA ALA A 134 -5.59 -3.11 16.98
C ALA A 134 -5.56 -3.33 15.46
N VAL A 135 -5.87 -4.57 15.06
CA VAL A 135 -5.89 -5.00 13.64
C VAL A 135 -6.78 -4.14 12.75
N HIS A 136 -6.46 -4.15 11.45
CA HIS A 136 -7.31 -3.62 10.40
C HIS A 136 -8.65 -4.37 10.31
N GLY A 137 -9.68 -3.62 9.91
CA GLY A 137 -11.03 -4.15 9.67
C GLY A 137 -12.03 -3.67 10.71
N ASP A 138 -13.09 -4.45 10.92
CA ASP A 138 -14.16 -4.16 11.89
C ASP A 138 -14.24 -5.30 12.92
N PRO A 139 -13.26 -5.40 13.85
CA PRO A 139 -13.23 -6.45 14.88
C PRO A 139 -14.43 -6.35 15.84
N SER A 140 -14.64 -7.27 16.78
CA SER A 140 -15.67 -7.06 17.84
C SER A 140 -15.20 -6.01 18.87
N ASP A 141 -16.11 -5.48 19.70
CA ASP A 141 -15.72 -4.49 20.73
C ASP A 141 -14.82 -5.12 21.79
N GLU A 142 -15.07 -6.39 22.10
CA GLU A 142 -14.28 -7.21 23.02
C GLU A 142 -12.88 -7.47 22.45
N TYR A 143 -12.79 -7.81 21.17
CA TYR A 143 -11.51 -7.98 20.48
C TYR A 143 -10.70 -6.68 20.51
N LEU A 144 -11.34 -5.58 20.13
CA LEU A 144 -10.71 -4.26 20.11
C LEU A 144 -10.15 -3.90 21.49
N ALA A 145 -10.96 -4.07 22.54
CA ALA A 145 -10.54 -3.79 23.91
C ALA A 145 -9.34 -4.64 24.34
N GLU A 146 -9.38 -5.95 24.04
CA GLU A 146 -8.33 -6.88 24.43
C GLU A 146 -7.03 -6.65 23.62
N ALA A 147 -7.12 -6.33 22.33
CA ALA A 147 -5.97 -6.02 21.49
C ALA A 147 -5.27 -4.74 21.96
N VAL A 148 -6.03 -3.67 22.21
CA VAL A 148 -5.51 -2.40 22.76
C VAL A 148 -4.84 -2.66 24.12
N LYS A 149 -5.52 -3.35 25.03
CA LYS A 149 -5.00 -3.70 26.35
C LYS A 149 -3.69 -4.49 26.25
N THR A 150 -3.70 -5.57 25.50
CA THR A 150 -2.55 -6.48 25.34
C THR A 150 -1.36 -5.73 24.78
N ASN A 151 -1.57 -4.89 23.77
CA ASN A 151 -0.52 -4.10 23.16
C ASN A 151 0.11 -3.12 24.17
N VAL A 152 -0.73 -2.30 24.83
CA VAL A 152 -0.28 -1.32 25.84
C VAL A 152 0.44 -1.99 27.00
N GLU A 153 -0.11 -3.07 27.57
CA GLU A 153 0.51 -3.82 28.66
C GLU A 153 1.85 -4.42 28.23
N THR A 154 1.94 -4.94 27.00
CA THR A 154 3.19 -5.48 26.45
C THR A 154 4.26 -4.40 26.34
N MET A 155 3.95 -3.24 25.75
CA MET A 155 4.90 -2.12 25.68
C MET A 155 5.34 -1.65 27.07
N ALA A 156 4.38 -1.54 28.00
CA ALA A 156 4.65 -1.18 29.38
C ALA A 156 5.58 -2.20 30.06
N GLN A 157 5.55 -3.49 29.75
CA GLN A 157 6.49 -4.45 30.35
C GLN A 157 7.96 -4.16 30.02
N TYR A 158 8.25 -3.59 28.84
CA TYR A 158 9.62 -3.27 28.42
C TYR A 158 10.05 -1.85 28.82
N PHE A 159 9.11 -0.90 28.75
CA PHE A 159 9.37 0.52 28.94
C PHE A 159 8.42 1.18 29.95
N SER A 160 8.06 0.47 31.02
CA SER A 160 7.42 1.08 32.19
C SER A 160 8.45 1.90 32.96
N GLY A 161 8.08 3.11 33.35
CA GLY A 161 8.94 4.02 34.09
C GLY A 161 9.37 3.45 35.44
N SER A 162 10.41 2.62 35.45
CA SER A 162 11.06 2.13 36.66
C SER A 162 12.02 3.21 37.16
N GLY A 163 11.47 4.30 37.68
CA GLY A 163 12.21 5.45 38.17
C GLY A 163 11.38 6.71 37.99
N ASN A 164 11.35 7.57 39.01
CA ASN A 164 10.52 8.78 39.12
C ASN A 164 10.63 9.81 37.98
N GLU A 165 11.31 9.54 36.86
CA GLU A 165 11.58 10.53 35.80
C GLU A 165 11.47 10.00 34.36
N THR A 166 11.39 8.68 34.11
CA THR A 166 11.09 8.16 32.76
C THR A 166 9.58 8.07 32.57
N ASN A 167 9.00 9.17 32.10
CA ASN A 167 7.57 9.38 31.93
C ASN A 167 6.92 8.36 30.96
N ASN A 168 5.74 7.90 31.36
CA ASN A 168 4.84 6.95 30.74
C ASN A 168 4.81 7.01 29.20
N ALA A 169 4.76 5.82 28.57
CA ALA A 169 4.48 5.69 27.15
C ALA A 169 3.30 6.57 26.75
N THR A 170 3.49 7.44 25.75
CA THR A 170 2.38 8.23 25.21
C THR A 170 1.51 7.28 24.41
N ALA A 171 0.46 6.69 24.98
CA ALA A 171 -0.49 5.88 24.21
C ALA A 171 -1.48 6.81 23.49
N ILE A 172 -1.10 7.23 22.28
CA ILE A 172 -1.98 7.96 21.35
C ILE A 172 -2.97 6.94 20.77
N LEU A 173 -4.24 7.32 20.59
CA LEU A 173 -5.20 6.46 19.87
C LEU A 173 -5.10 6.72 18.38
N GLY A 174 -5.03 5.66 17.60
CA GLY A 174 -5.22 5.71 16.16
C GLY A 174 -6.66 5.45 15.74
N ASP A 175 -6.91 5.33 14.44
CA ASP A 175 -8.26 5.11 13.90
C ASP A 175 -8.72 3.66 13.97
N THR A 176 -7.83 2.67 14.03
CA THR A 176 -8.23 1.28 14.28
C THR A 176 -8.57 1.01 15.75
N ASP A 177 -8.19 1.92 16.64
CA ASP A 177 -8.43 1.79 18.09
C ASP A 177 -9.86 2.14 18.51
N VAL A 178 -10.67 2.67 17.57
CA VAL A 178 -12.03 3.14 17.84
C VAL A 178 -12.99 2.85 16.69
N LYS A 179 -14.12 2.20 16.96
CA LYS A 179 -15.08 1.80 15.89
C LYS A 179 -15.96 2.91 15.32
N SER A 180 -16.09 4.00 16.04
CA SER A 180 -16.89 5.16 15.66
C SER A 180 -16.54 6.26 16.65
N TYR A 181 -15.99 7.38 16.18
CA TYR A 181 -15.61 8.53 16.99
C TYR A 181 -16.82 9.27 17.59
N ARG A 182 -17.81 8.58 18.19
CA ARG A 182 -19.06 9.19 18.65
C ARG A 182 -18.81 10.13 19.83
N VAL A 183 -18.42 11.35 19.53
CA VAL A 183 -18.26 12.44 20.49
C VAL A 183 -19.43 13.40 20.27
N SER A 184 -20.42 13.37 21.16
CA SER A 184 -21.53 14.29 21.08
C SER A 184 -21.10 15.69 21.53
N SER A 185 -21.23 16.69 20.66
CA SER A 185 -20.94 18.10 20.96
C SER A 185 -22.08 18.72 21.79
N LEU A 186 -22.04 18.54 23.12
CA LEU A 186 -22.94 19.28 24.00
C LEU A 186 -22.33 20.64 24.38
N GLY A 187 -22.84 21.69 23.73
CA GLY A 187 -23.12 23.03 24.29
C GLY A 187 -21.99 23.85 24.93
N ARG A 188 -21.93 25.14 24.56
CA ARG A 188 -20.88 26.15 24.89
C ARG A 188 -20.51 26.36 26.37
N PHE A 189 -21.05 25.66 27.36
CA PHE A 189 -20.77 25.97 28.78
C PHE A 189 -20.69 24.77 29.74
N ALA A 190 -20.73 23.52 29.27
CA ALA A 190 -20.54 22.35 30.14
C ALA A 190 -20.04 21.16 29.33
N GLN A 191 -18.78 21.23 28.91
CA GLN A 191 -18.16 20.18 28.12
C GLN A 191 -17.74 19.02 29.06
N ARG A 192 -18.62 18.02 29.22
CA ARG A 192 -18.24 16.65 29.55
C ARG A 192 -18.50 15.82 28.30
N ILE A 193 -17.58 14.95 27.88
CA ILE A 193 -17.91 13.88 26.93
C ILE A 193 -18.96 12.99 27.63
N GLN A 194 -20.24 13.24 27.37
CA GLN A 194 -21.29 12.26 27.66
C GLN A 194 -21.34 11.32 26.46
N TYR A 195 -20.72 10.15 26.63
CA TYR A 195 -20.97 9.03 25.74
C TYR A 195 -22.44 8.60 25.95
N GLN A 196 -23.30 8.89 24.97
CA GLN A 196 -24.68 8.39 24.97
C GLN A 196 -24.71 7.00 24.33
N GLY A 197 -24.19 6.02 25.07
CA GLY A 197 -24.19 4.60 24.71
C GLY A 197 -23.75 3.76 25.91
N PRO A 198 -23.99 2.44 25.93
CA PRO A 198 -23.37 1.57 26.93
C PRO A 198 -21.84 1.78 26.87
N GLN A 199 -21.19 1.93 28.03
CA GLN A 199 -19.74 2.14 28.08
C GLN A 199 -19.05 0.97 27.37
N HIS A 200 -18.35 1.23 26.27
CA HIS A 200 -17.66 0.18 25.55
C HIS A 200 -16.40 -0.25 26.32
N PRO A 201 -16.12 -1.56 26.44
CA PRO A 201 -14.98 -2.08 27.21
C PRO A 201 -13.62 -1.49 26.83
N TRP A 202 -13.39 -1.17 25.55
CA TRP A 202 -12.12 -0.57 25.09
C TRP A 202 -11.87 0.82 25.67
N LEU A 203 -12.93 1.58 25.93
CA LEU A 203 -12.82 2.93 26.50
C LEU A 203 -12.36 2.88 27.96
N LEU A 204 -12.74 1.82 28.70
CA LEU A 204 -12.31 1.60 30.08
C LEU A 204 -10.82 1.27 30.15
N VAL A 205 -10.32 0.42 29.26
CA VAL A 205 -8.88 0.08 29.15
C VAL A 205 -8.06 1.35 28.90
N VAL A 206 -8.51 2.20 27.98
CA VAL A 206 -7.85 3.47 27.67
C VAL A 206 -7.95 4.47 28.83
N GLN A 207 -9.08 4.52 29.55
CA GLN A 207 -9.27 5.38 30.71
C GLN A 207 -8.40 4.97 31.90
N ASP A 208 -8.37 3.67 32.24
CA ASP A 208 -7.57 3.14 33.36
C ASP A 208 -6.06 3.39 33.15
N TYR A 209 -5.57 3.29 31.90
CA TYR A 209 -4.18 3.62 31.58
C TYR A 209 -3.88 5.13 31.68
N ARG A 210 -4.84 5.98 31.29
CA ARG A 210 -4.74 7.45 31.36
C ARG A 210 -4.75 8.00 32.79
N GLU A 211 -5.22 7.23 33.77
CA GLU A 211 -5.34 7.66 35.17
C GLU A 211 -4.16 7.24 36.08
N SER A 212 -3.06 6.71 35.52
CA SER A 212 -1.85 6.34 36.30
C SER A 212 -1.15 7.54 36.98
N PRO A 213 -0.70 7.48 38.25
CA PRO A 213 -0.82 8.62 39.17
C PRO A 213 0.25 9.73 39.16
N SER A 214 1.19 9.81 38.20
CA SER A 214 2.40 10.64 38.41
C SER A 214 2.55 11.95 37.63
N THR A 215 1.74 12.28 36.62
CA THR A 215 1.95 13.56 35.87
C THR A 215 0.71 14.18 35.23
N TYR A 216 -0.48 13.57 35.36
CA TYR A 216 -1.69 14.02 34.68
C TYR A 216 -2.42 15.10 35.49
N THR A 217 -2.07 16.39 35.32
CA THR A 217 -2.83 17.49 35.91
C THR A 217 -4.17 17.72 35.20
N GLU A 218 -5.17 16.96 35.61
CA GLU A 218 -6.56 17.32 36.00
C GLU A 218 -7.43 18.33 35.22
N HIS A 219 -7.11 18.81 34.01
CA HIS A 219 -8.00 19.77 33.30
C HIS A 219 -8.54 19.33 31.92
N GLY A 220 -8.31 18.11 31.46
CA GLY A 220 -8.73 17.72 30.10
C GLY A 220 -9.10 16.25 29.86
N ALA A 221 -8.99 15.38 30.87
CA ALA A 221 -9.15 13.93 30.70
C ALA A 221 -10.57 13.50 30.26
N VAL A 222 -11.60 14.27 30.62
CA VAL A 222 -13.01 14.00 30.24
C VAL A 222 -13.39 14.62 28.88
N LEU A 223 -12.44 15.30 28.21
CA LEU A 223 -12.67 16.05 26.97
C LEU A 223 -11.69 15.75 25.84
N GLY A 224 -10.80 14.76 26.01
CA GLY A 224 -9.73 14.55 25.04
C GLY A 224 -8.77 15.73 24.93
N ARG A 225 -8.58 16.53 25.97
CA ARG A 225 -7.67 17.67 25.92
C ARG A 225 -6.35 17.31 26.60
N SER A 226 -5.33 17.01 25.80
CA SER A 226 -3.89 16.89 26.11
C SER A 226 -3.42 15.74 27.00
N LEU A 227 -2.61 14.84 26.42
CA LEU A 227 -1.63 14.01 27.12
C LEU A 227 -0.30 14.77 27.14
N PHE A 228 0.34 14.90 28.31
CA PHE A 228 1.60 15.61 28.48
C PHE A 228 2.72 14.61 28.83
N ALA A 229 3.75 14.51 27.98
CA ALA A 229 5.05 14.00 28.38
C ALA A 229 6.02 15.19 28.48
N SER A 230 6.60 15.40 29.65
CA SER A 230 7.59 16.45 29.90
C SER A 230 8.99 15.82 29.89
N LEU A 231 9.84 16.19 28.93
CA LEU A 231 11.25 15.77 28.86
C LEU A 231 12.17 16.55 29.82
N SER A 232 11.77 17.77 30.21
CA SER A 232 12.68 18.69 30.93
C SER A 232 11.99 19.85 31.68
N GLY A 233 10.66 19.86 31.84
CA GLY A 233 9.92 21.01 32.38
C GLY A 233 9.88 22.23 31.42
N VAL A 234 10.73 22.23 30.39
CA VAL A 234 10.88 23.24 29.33
C VAL A 234 10.22 22.81 28.03
N ILE A 235 10.23 21.53 27.67
CA ILE A 235 9.53 21.02 26.48
C ILE A 235 8.36 20.10 26.83
N GLN A 236 7.26 20.27 26.10
CA GLN A 236 6.03 19.50 26.26
C GLN A 236 5.65 18.80 24.95
N CYS A 237 5.35 17.50 25.02
CA CYS A 237 4.72 16.80 23.90
C CYS A 237 3.21 17.06 23.93
N LEU A 238 2.68 17.66 22.86
CA LEU A 238 1.27 17.97 22.63
C LEU A 238 0.68 16.92 21.71
N ILE A 239 -0.33 16.20 22.19
CA ILE A 239 -0.98 15.13 21.43
C ILE A 239 -2.26 15.64 20.78
N LEU A 240 -2.36 15.50 19.46
CA LEU A 240 -3.54 15.83 18.68
C LEU A 240 -4.48 14.64 18.55
N TRP A 241 -5.78 14.93 18.43
CA TRP A 241 -6.77 13.97 17.96
C TRP A 241 -6.74 13.84 16.46
N THR A 242 -7.14 12.64 16.04
CA THR A 242 -7.37 12.24 14.66
C THR A 242 -8.59 12.95 14.09
N LEU A 243 -8.36 13.81 13.09
CA LEU A 243 -9.38 14.55 12.34
C LEU A 243 -9.48 14.03 10.90
N GLN A 244 -10.00 12.81 10.73
CA GLN A 244 -10.14 12.20 9.39
C GLN A 244 -11.42 12.66 8.66
N PRO A 245 -11.45 12.72 7.32
CA PRO A 245 -12.64 13.07 6.53
C PRO A 245 -13.87 12.20 6.82
N LYS A 246 -13.65 10.93 7.17
CA LYS A 246 -14.70 9.92 7.38
C LYS A 246 -14.77 9.48 8.84
N HIS A 247 -15.13 10.38 9.74
CA HIS A 247 -15.45 10.00 11.12
C HIS A 247 -16.94 10.24 11.43
N THR A 248 -17.46 9.58 12.46
CA THR A 248 -18.80 9.82 13.00
C THR A 248 -18.70 10.34 14.43
N PRO A 249 -19.34 11.46 14.83
CA PRO A 249 -20.26 12.26 14.03
C PRO A 249 -19.52 13.00 12.92
N ASP A 250 -20.17 13.20 11.79
CA ASP A 250 -19.61 13.97 10.67
C ASP A 250 -19.32 15.40 11.14
N THR A 251 -18.04 15.80 11.14
CA THR A 251 -17.63 17.17 11.51
C THR A 251 -17.31 18.00 10.29
N THR A 252 -17.49 17.55 9.04
CA THR A 252 -17.09 18.29 7.83
C THR A 252 -17.59 19.74 7.76
N ASN A 253 -18.68 20.06 8.47
CA ASN A 253 -19.25 21.41 8.58
C ASN A 253 -18.86 22.17 9.87
N GLU A 254 -18.07 21.58 10.76
CA GLU A 254 -17.49 22.22 11.93
C GLU A 254 -16.17 22.90 11.53
N THR A 255 -15.90 24.07 12.10
CA THR A 255 -14.66 24.82 11.81
C THR A 255 -13.53 24.47 12.77
N ASP A 256 -13.85 23.90 13.93
CA ASP A 256 -12.90 23.49 14.95
C ASP A 256 -13.45 22.28 15.72
N PRO A 257 -13.40 21.08 15.10
CA PRO A 257 -13.86 19.85 15.74
C PRO A 257 -13.19 19.66 17.09
N PHE A 258 -14.01 19.36 18.11
CA PHE A 258 -13.57 19.18 19.50
C PHE A 258 -12.85 20.39 20.13
N ALA A 259 -12.92 21.56 19.47
CA ALA A 259 -12.14 22.76 19.80
C ALA A 259 -10.62 22.49 19.88
N GLN A 260 -10.13 21.57 19.05
CA GLN A 260 -8.71 21.18 18.98
C GLN A 260 -7.82 22.36 18.56
N PHE A 261 -8.21 23.12 17.54
CA PHE A 261 -7.42 24.24 17.03
C PHE A 261 -7.38 25.41 18.01
N ALA A 262 -8.52 25.75 18.63
CA ALA A 262 -8.56 26.76 19.69
C ALA A 262 -7.68 26.36 20.88
N TRP A 263 -7.71 25.08 21.28
CA TRP A 263 -6.85 24.56 22.34
C TRP A 263 -5.36 24.59 21.96
N LEU A 264 -5.00 24.12 20.76
CA LEU A 264 -3.62 24.08 20.29
C LEU A 264 -3.03 25.48 20.26
N ASN A 265 -3.76 26.44 19.67
CA ASN A 265 -3.36 27.85 19.62
C ASN A 265 -3.15 28.45 21.02
N ALA A 266 -4.11 28.23 21.95
CA ALA A 266 -4.00 28.74 23.32
C ALA A 266 -2.82 28.11 24.08
N THR A 267 -2.59 26.80 23.88
CA THR A 267 -1.51 26.06 24.54
C THR A 267 -0.15 26.51 24.06
N LEU A 268 0.05 26.60 22.73
CA LEU A 268 1.30 27.10 22.14
C LEU A 268 1.58 28.55 22.53
N SER A 269 0.55 29.40 22.58
CA SER A 269 0.68 30.76 23.10
C SER A 269 1.15 30.77 24.57
N GLY A 270 0.57 29.91 25.41
CA GLY A 270 0.98 29.75 26.80
C GLY A 270 2.44 29.29 26.93
N LEU A 271 2.88 28.34 26.10
CA LEU A 271 4.26 27.86 26.07
C LEU A 271 5.23 28.96 25.63
N ARG A 272 4.91 29.69 24.56
CA ARG A 272 5.70 30.85 24.11
C ARG A 272 5.91 31.86 25.24
N ASN A 273 4.82 32.26 25.89
CA ASN A 273 4.85 33.24 26.98
C ASN A 273 5.62 32.73 28.22
N GLY A 274 5.66 31.41 28.40
CA GLY A 274 6.42 30.74 29.46
C GLY A 274 7.88 30.46 29.11
N GLY A 275 8.36 30.81 27.90
CA GLY A 275 9.70 30.45 27.43
C GLY A 275 9.92 28.95 27.29
N LYS A 276 8.86 28.22 26.91
CA LYS A 276 8.82 26.76 26.77
C LYS A 276 8.58 26.35 25.32
N TYR A 277 8.91 25.10 25.00
CA TYR A 277 8.82 24.53 23.67
C TYR A 277 7.78 23.41 23.59
N ALA A 278 7.41 23.05 22.35
CA ALA A 278 6.46 21.98 22.07
C ALA A 278 7.02 20.97 21.07
N TYR A 279 6.79 19.69 21.31
CA TYR A 279 6.65 18.69 20.25
C TYR A 279 5.18 18.48 19.97
N ILE A 280 4.81 18.27 18.72
CA ILE A 280 3.46 17.87 18.34
C ILE A 280 3.51 16.42 17.88
N ALA A 281 2.63 15.59 18.45
CA ALA A 281 2.45 14.22 18.03
C ALA A 281 0.98 13.92 17.74
N GLY A 282 0.73 12.99 16.82
CA GLY A 282 -0.61 12.51 16.51
C GLY A 282 -0.56 11.19 15.76
N HIS A 283 -1.72 10.62 15.48
CA HIS A 283 -1.79 9.40 14.66
C HIS A 283 -1.87 9.75 13.17
N ILE A 284 -3.05 10.15 12.67
CA ILE A 284 -3.23 10.54 11.26
C ILE A 284 -2.59 11.91 10.98
N PRO A 285 -1.67 12.00 10.02
CA PRO A 285 -1.04 13.27 9.64
C PRO A 285 -1.97 14.19 8.80
N PRO A 286 -1.92 15.51 9.00
CA PRO A 286 -2.67 16.51 8.21
C PRO A 286 -2.05 16.76 6.82
N ILE A 287 -2.11 15.77 5.93
CA ILE A 287 -1.39 15.76 4.64
C ILE A 287 -2.26 15.26 3.47
N ILE A 288 -1.71 15.35 2.26
CA ILE A 288 -2.09 14.49 1.13
C ILE A 288 -1.21 13.23 1.15
N ASP A 289 -1.84 12.06 1.03
CA ASP A 289 -1.18 10.76 1.13
C ASP A 289 -0.30 10.49 -0.11
N ALA A 290 0.93 10.04 0.12
CA ALA A 290 1.83 9.60 -0.94
C ALA A 290 1.42 8.24 -1.53
N ARG A 291 0.52 7.48 -0.90
CA ARG A 291 0.07 6.19 -1.45
C ARG A 291 -0.86 6.36 -2.64
N ASP A 292 -1.85 7.24 -2.53
CA ASP A 292 -2.93 7.37 -3.52
C ASP A 292 -3.36 8.82 -3.83
N GLY A 293 -2.75 9.81 -3.18
CA GLY A 293 -3.07 11.22 -3.38
C GLY A 293 -4.36 11.67 -2.68
N SER A 294 -4.92 10.84 -1.81
CA SER A 294 -6.10 11.18 -1.03
C SER A 294 -5.77 12.10 0.16
N PRO A 295 -6.70 12.99 0.57
CA PRO A 295 -6.49 13.82 1.75
C PRO A 295 -6.71 13.00 3.04
N MET A 296 -5.73 13.07 3.95
CA MET A 296 -5.80 12.39 5.25
C MET A 296 -6.65 13.16 6.27
N TRP A 297 -6.70 14.48 6.13
CA TRP A 297 -7.56 15.41 6.87
C TRP A 297 -8.38 16.24 5.87
N GLU A 298 -9.50 16.81 6.30
CA GLU A 298 -10.21 17.79 5.47
C GLU A 298 -9.31 18.98 5.13
N ALA A 299 -9.41 19.50 3.90
CA ALA A 299 -8.53 20.58 3.43
C ALA A 299 -8.58 21.83 4.32
N SER A 300 -9.76 22.16 4.85
CA SER A 300 -9.94 23.27 5.80
C SER A 300 -9.19 23.05 7.11
N TYR A 301 -9.08 21.80 7.57
CA TYR A 301 -8.35 21.42 8.78
C TYR A 301 -6.84 21.44 8.55
N ILE A 302 -6.38 20.95 7.39
CA ILE A 302 -4.97 21.04 7.00
C ILE A 302 -4.55 22.51 6.95
N ALA A 303 -5.34 23.37 6.30
CA ALA A 303 -5.07 24.80 6.22
C ALA A 303 -5.04 25.47 7.60
N GLN A 304 -6.02 25.17 8.47
CA GLN A 304 -6.08 25.73 9.82
C GLN A 304 -4.93 25.26 10.70
N TYR A 305 -4.52 23.99 10.56
CA TYR A 305 -3.37 23.43 11.25
C TYR A 305 -2.06 24.09 10.79
N LYS A 306 -1.81 24.13 9.47
CA LYS A 306 -0.64 24.81 8.86
C LYS A 306 -0.53 26.25 9.38
N LYS A 307 -1.63 26.99 9.40
CA LYS A 307 -1.67 28.37 9.94
C LYS A 307 -1.20 28.46 11.40
N ILE A 308 -1.65 27.56 12.26
CA ILE A 308 -1.26 27.55 13.67
C ILE A 308 0.23 27.19 13.81
N VAL A 309 0.69 26.13 13.15
CA VAL A 309 2.09 25.69 13.33
C VAL A 309 3.09 26.68 12.72
N THR A 310 2.75 27.32 11.60
CA THR A 310 3.52 28.44 11.05
C THR A 310 3.55 29.62 12.02
N GLN A 311 2.43 29.95 12.66
CA GLN A 311 2.39 31.03 13.65
C GLN A 311 3.29 30.75 14.86
N TYR A 312 3.50 29.50 15.27
CA TYR A 312 4.27 29.10 16.46
C TYR A 312 5.55 28.32 16.15
N ALA A 313 6.14 28.59 15.00
CA ALA A 313 7.30 27.91 14.46
C ALA A 313 8.60 28.09 15.31
N ASP A 314 8.68 29.15 16.12
CA ASP A 314 9.70 29.38 17.16
C ASP A 314 9.52 28.51 18.42
N VAL A 315 8.30 28.05 18.69
CA VAL A 315 7.94 27.25 19.88
C VAL A 315 7.95 25.76 19.56
N ILE A 316 7.48 25.40 18.37
CA ILE A 316 7.39 24.02 17.92
C ILE A 316 8.77 23.55 17.51
N LYS A 317 9.16 22.37 17.98
CA LYS A 317 10.48 21.78 17.77
C LYS A 317 10.44 20.46 16.98
N ALA A 318 9.27 19.82 16.94
CA ALA A 318 9.02 18.60 16.17
C ALA A 318 7.53 18.43 15.88
N GLN A 319 7.23 17.74 14.78
CA GLN A 319 5.90 17.27 14.41
C GLN A 319 6.00 15.81 13.94
N ILE A 320 5.46 14.85 14.69
CA ILE A 320 5.67 13.41 14.48
C ILE A 320 4.33 12.67 14.44
N PHE A 321 4.10 11.92 13.37
CA PHE A 321 2.86 11.18 13.12
C PHE A 321 3.11 9.71 12.72
N GLY A 322 2.05 8.91 12.66
CA GLY A 322 2.07 7.51 12.22
C GLY A 322 1.15 7.29 11.01
N HIS A 323 0.31 6.25 11.06
CA HIS A 323 -0.83 5.95 10.17
C HIS A 323 -0.48 5.51 8.75
N THR A 324 0.53 6.11 8.12
CA THR A 324 0.85 5.83 6.71
C THR A 324 1.60 4.50 6.51
N HIS A 325 2.12 3.93 7.60
CA HIS A 325 3.06 2.81 7.63
C HIS A 325 4.35 3.07 6.84
N SER A 326 4.70 4.35 6.66
CA SER A 326 5.75 4.76 5.73
C SER A 326 6.63 5.83 6.39
N VAL A 327 7.96 5.65 6.30
CA VAL A 327 8.95 6.61 6.80
C VAL A 327 9.04 7.78 5.84
N GLU A 328 8.36 8.86 6.15
CA GLU A 328 8.22 10.00 5.24
C GLU A 328 8.39 11.34 5.96
N PHE A 329 8.52 12.42 5.17
CA PHE A 329 8.39 13.78 5.68
C PHE A 329 7.59 14.67 4.73
N ARG A 330 7.11 15.80 5.25
CA ARG A 330 6.50 16.91 4.50
C ARG A 330 7.19 18.22 4.87
N LEU A 331 7.68 18.93 3.86
CA LEU A 331 8.30 20.24 3.99
C LEU A 331 7.23 21.34 3.90
N PRO A 332 7.01 22.15 4.96
CA PRO A 332 6.13 23.30 4.90
C PRO A 332 6.54 24.26 3.79
N LEU A 333 5.56 24.74 3.02
CA LEU A 333 5.78 25.78 2.02
C LEU A 333 5.76 27.16 2.70
N THR A 334 6.61 28.08 2.25
CA THR A 334 6.54 29.50 2.63
C THR A 334 5.42 30.20 1.87
N ASP A 335 4.94 31.35 2.35
CA ASP A 335 3.92 32.14 1.65
C ASP A 335 4.34 32.47 0.20
N ASP A 336 5.64 32.74 -0.01
CA ASP A 336 6.19 32.99 -1.34
C ASP A 336 6.15 31.73 -2.22
N MET A 337 6.55 30.57 -1.67
CA MET A 337 6.48 29.27 -2.37
C MET A 337 5.03 28.87 -2.70
N GLU A 338 4.07 29.10 -1.81
CA GLU A 338 2.65 28.82 -2.09
C GLU A 338 2.08 29.71 -3.20
N SER A 339 2.69 30.88 -3.44
CA SER A 339 2.28 31.83 -4.48
C SER A 339 2.98 31.63 -5.84
N GLN A 340 4.00 30.79 -5.88
CA GLN A 340 4.82 30.52 -7.06
C GLN A 340 4.31 29.33 -7.86
N ASP A 341 4.76 29.24 -9.12
CA ASP A 341 4.57 28.02 -9.90
C ASP A 341 5.27 26.85 -9.18
N PRO A 342 4.66 25.66 -9.03
CA PRO A 342 5.29 24.49 -8.44
C PRO A 342 6.69 24.16 -8.97
N ASP A 343 7.05 24.60 -10.18
CA ASP A 343 8.40 24.45 -10.74
C ASP A 343 9.45 25.38 -10.12
N GLU A 344 9.05 26.59 -9.75
CA GLU A 344 9.93 27.54 -9.04
C GLU A 344 10.13 27.10 -7.58
N VAL A 345 9.12 26.46 -6.98
CA VAL A 345 9.13 25.95 -5.60
C VAL A 345 10.19 24.87 -5.37
N ILE A 346 10.35 23.94 -6.32
CA ILE A 346 11.29 22.82 -6.19
C ILE A 346 12.73 23.22 -6.54
N ALA A 347 12.91 24.26 -7.36
CA ALA A 347 14.23 24.75 -7.79
C ALA A 347 14.81 25.84 -6.88
N ALA A 348 14.05 26.36 -5.92
CA ALA A 348 14.49 27.48 -5.09
C ALA A 348 15.51 27.05 -4.00
N GLU A 349 16.79 27.36 -4.24
CA GLU A 349 17.79 27.51 -3.18
C GLU A 349 17.52 28.82 -2.43
N ASN A 350 16.50 28.82 -1.57
CA ASN A 350 16.25 29.96 -0.70
C ASN A 350 17.30 29.99 0.43
N GLU A 351 18.40 30.70 0.19
CA GLU A 351 19.44 31.00 1.20
C GLU A 351 18.97 32.01 2.26
N ASP A 352 17.88 32.74 2.01
CA ASP A 352 17.33 33.68 2.98
C ASP A 352 16.56 32.93 4.07
N GLN A 353 16.90 33.22 5.32
CA GLN A 353 16.59 32.42 6.50
C GLN A 353 15.07 32.23 6.72
N SER A 354 14.42 31.26 6.06
CA SER A 354 13.09 30.74 6.45
C SER A 354 13.11 29.96 7.78
N SER A 355 14.15 30.22 8.59
CA SER A 355 14.54 29.57 9.83
C SER A 355 13.45 29.71 10.88
N GLN A 356 12.44 28.85 10.81
CA GLN A 356 11.53 28.53 11.89
C GLN A 356 10.49 27.48 11.49
N LEU A 357 10.11 27.35 10.20
CA LEU A 357 9.12 26.33 9.82
C LEU A 357 9.64 24.92 10.13
N VAL A 358 8.78 24.09 10.72
CA VAL A 358 9.17 22.77 11.23
C VAL A 358 8.65 21.69 10.28
N PRO A 359 9.50 20.85 9.67
CA PRO A 359 9.05 19.71 8.87
C PRO A 359 8.16 18.76 9.67
N LEU A 360 7.21 18.12 8.98
CA LEU A 360 6.35 17.10 9.54
C LEU A 360 6.88 15.72 9.16
N PHE A 361 7.04 14.83 10.13
CA PHE A 361 7.56 13.48 9.90
C PHE A 361 6.51 12.42 10.19
N MET A 362 6.56 11.33 9.42
CA MET A 362 5.76 10.13 9.63
C MET A 362 6.66 8.92 9.87
N SER A 363 6.26 8.04 10.78
CA SER A 363 7.02 6.84 11.11
C SER A 363 6.57 5.59 10.37
N SER A 364 7.49 4.62 10.32
CA SER A 364 7.16 3.25 9.92
C SER A 364 6.18 2.58 10.89
N ALA A 365 5.63 1.45 10.46
CA ALA A 365 4.81 0.55 11.25
C ALA A 365 5.56 -0.70 11.73
N ILE A 366 5.13 -1.25 12.86
CA ILE A 366 5.47 -2.63 13.24
C ILE A 366 4.67 -3.63 12.39
N SER A 367 3.42 -3.30 12.02
CA SER A 367 2.60 -4.13 11.14
C SER A 367 3.20 -4.20 9.72
N PRO A 368 3.42 -5.40 9.15
CA PRO A 368 3.85 -5.58 7.76
C PRO A 368 2.68 -5.77 6.77
N ILE A 369 1.46 -5.37 7.14
CA ILE A 369 0.25 -5.61 6.34
C ILE A 369 0.32 -4.99 4.94
N PHE A 370 1.02 -3.87 4.78
CA PHE A 370 1.22 -3.20 3.49
C PHE A 370 2.57 -3.53 2.85
N TYR A 371 3.16 -4.67 3.22
CA TYR A 371 4.44 -5.16 2.70
C TYR A 371 5.65 -4.26 3.03
N ASN A 372 5.52 -3.29 3.92
CA ASN A 372 6.66 -2.65 4.59
C ASN A 372 7.37 -3.67 5.49
N ASN A 373 8.67 -3.46 5.73
CA ASN A 373 9.33 -4.18 6.80
C ASN A 373 8.79 -3.73 8.16
N PRO A 374 8.61 -4.64 9.12
CA PRO A 374 8.43 -4.26 10.51
C PRO A 374 9.59 -3.38 10.97
N ALA A 375 9.29 -2.17 11.43
CA ALA A 375 10.31 -1.23 11.86
C ALA A 375 9.82 -0.26 12.94
N PHE A 376 10.75 0.23 13.74
CA PHE A 376 10.56 1.32 14.71
C PHE A 376 11.67 2.36 14.53
N MET A 377 11.50 3.53 15.15
CA MET A 377 12.42 4.66 14.96
C MET A 377 13.02 5.15 16.27
N VAL A 378 14.23 5.69 16.19
CA VAL A 378 14.88 6.44 17.27
C VAL A 378 15.19 7.84 16.76
N TRP A 379 14.74 8.87 17.47
CA TRP A 379 15.01 10.27 17.14
C TRP A 379 16.09 10.83 18.06
N ASP A 380 17.07 11.49 17.46
CA ASP A 380 18.16 12.15 18.18
C ASP A 380 17.85 13.65 18.34
N LEU A 381 18.04 14.16 19.56
CA LEU A 381 17.67 15.51 19.95
C LEU A 381 18.86 16.29 20.49
N ASP A 382 18.90 17.59 20.18
CA ASP A 382 19.80 18.51 20.86
C ASP A 382 19.30 18.74 22.31
N PRO A 383 20.10 18.46 23.34
CA PRO A 383 19.67 18.60 24.74
C PRO A 383 19.41 20.05 25.18
N SER A 384 19.93 21.02 24.43
CA SER A 384 19.90 22.45 24.75
C SER A 384 18.86 23.21 23.95
N THR A 385 18.74 22.96 22.64
CA THR A 385 17.77 23.62 21.77
C THR A 385 16.48 22.82 21.63
N TYR A 386 16.53 21.52 21.92
CA TYR A 386 15.46 20.54 21.69
C TYR A 386 15.06 20.38 20.23
N ASP A 387 15.93 20.76 19.28
CA ASP A 387 15.68 20.51 17.87
C ASP A 387 15.95 19.03 17.53
N LEU A 388 15.19 18.48 16.57
CA LEU A 388 15.47 17.17 16.00
C LEU A 388 16.75 17.22 15.16
N LEU A 389 17.71 16.36 15.49
CA LEU A 389 19.00 16.28 14.82
C LEU A 389 19.01 15.20 13.73
N ASP A 390 18.53 14.00 14.05
CA ASP A 390 18.54 12.86 13.12
C ASP A 390 17.43 11.87 13.51
N PHE A 391 17.15 10.92 12.63
CA PHE A 391 16.39 9.72 12.97
C PHE A 391 17.08 8.46 12.44
N SER A 392 16.96 7.39 13.21
CA SER A 392 17.44 6.05 12.87
C SER A 392 16.26 5.10 12.73
N VAL A 393 16.17 4.37 11.63
CA VAL A 393 15.14 3.35 11.40
C VAL A 393 15.73 1.97 11.67
N TYR A 394 15.15 1.24 12.61
CA TYR A 394 15.53 -0.14 12.90
C TYR A 394 14.42 -1.06 12.44
N GLY A 395 14.78 -2.11 11.71
CA GLY A 395 13.79 -3.03 11.16
C GLY A 395 14.35 -4.42 10.89
N THR A 396 13.47 -5.31 10.45
CA THR A 396 13.81 -6.68 10.10
C THR A 396 13.09 -7.09 8.82
N ASN A 397 13.71 -7.96 8.04
CA ASN A 397 13.02 -8.68 6.97
C ASN A 397 12.28 -9.90 7.54
N ILE A 398 11.17 -10.29 6.93
CA ILE A 398 10.47 -11.54 7.24
C ILE A 398 10.93 -12.60 6.22
N SER A 399 11.84 -13.48 6.62
CA SER A 399 12.33 -14.56 5.74
C SER A 399 11.30 -15.69 5.62
N GLY A 400 11.20 -16.31 4.44
CA GLY A 400 10.24 -17.40 4.17
C GLY A 400 10.58 -18.72 4.88
N ASP A 401 11.85 -18.93 5.24
CA ASP A 401 12.37 -20.26 5.60
C ASP A 401 12.56 -20.51 7.11
N ASN A 402 12.44 -19.50 7.98
CA ASN A 402 12.44 -19.74 9.43
C ASN A 402 11.70 -18.64 10.20
N ARG A 403 10.48 -18.95 10.66
CA ARG A 403 9.55 -18.02 11.34
C ARG A 403 9.98 -17.60 12.76
N SER A 404 11.18 -17.98 13.23
CA SER A 404 11.59 -17.82 14.63
C SER A 404 12.73 -16.83 14.90
N ASP A 405 13.61 -16.55 13.93
CA ASP A 405 14.76 -15.65 14.13
C ASP A 405 14.64 -14.40 13.25
N LEU A 406 13.96 -13.38 13.76
CA LEU A 406 13.96 -12.04 13.17
C LEU A 406 15.32 -11.37 13.43
N SER A 407 15.97 -10.92 12.36
CA SER A 407 17.26 -10.24 12.42
C SER A 407 17.06 -8.73 12.38
N TRP A 408 16.69 -8.17 13.54
CA TRP A 408 16.60 -6.72 13.70
C TRP A 408 17.95 -6.04 13.56
N GLN A 409 17.98 -4.95 12.79
CA GLN A 409 19.20 -4.18 12.51
C GLN A 409 18.86 -2.72 12.24
N LEU A 410 19.88 -1.86 12.31
CA LEU A 410 19.80 -0.50 11.76
C LEU A 410 19.67 -0.60 10.24
N LEU A 411 18.60 -0.04 9.68
CA LEU A 411 18.38 0.00 8.24
C LEU A 411 19.02 1.23 7.61
N PHE A 412 18.75 2.40 8.19
CA PHE A 412 19.40 3.65 7.79
C PHE A 412 19.25 4.74 8.86
N LYS A 413 20.06 5.79 8.71
CA LYS A 413 19.90 7.08 9.37
C LYS A 413 19.59 8.16 8.34
N ALA A 414 18.78 9.16 8.68
CA ALA A 414 18.43 10.22 7.74
C ALA A 414 19.69 11.01 7.30
N SER A 415 20.58 11.32 8.24
CA SER A 415 21.85 12.02 7.95
C SER A 415 22.68 11.34 6.86
N SER A 416 22.80 10.01 6.95
CA SER A 416 23.60 9.20 6.00
C SER A 416 22.85 8.93 4.70
N ALA A 417 21.54 8.65 4.77
CA ALA A 417 20.74 8.31 3.60
C ALA A 417 20.43 9.51 2.71
N TYR A 418 20.24 10.69 3.32
CA TYR A 418 19.84 11.92 2.64
C TYR A 418 20.96 12.96 2.56
N ASN A 419 22.14 12.64 3.11
CA ASN A 419 23.32 13.52 3.15
C ASN A 419 22.98 14.90 3.76
N VAL A 420 22.29 14.88 4.90
CA VAL A 420 21.86 16.06 5.66
C VAL A 420 22.54 16.09 7.02
N SER A 421 22.78 17.30 7.53
CA SER A 421 23.42 17.52 8.83
C SER A 421 22.44 17.71 9.99
N SER A 422 21.17 17.98 9.68
CA SER A 422 20.06 18.06 10.63
C SER A 422 18.73 17.78 9.92
N LEU A 423 17.64 17.70 10.69
CA LEU A 423 16.27 17.60 10.17
C LEU A 423 15.58 18.97 10.02
N SER A 424 16.36 20.04 9.97
CA SER A 424 15.84 21.40 9.77
C SER A 424 15.24 21.59 8.38
N TRP A 425 14.37 22.59 8.24
CA TRP A 425 13.75 22.93 6.96
C TRP A 425 14.77 23.11 5.82
N SER A 426 15.88 23.82 6.08
CA SER A 426 16.89 24.11 5.05
C SER A 426 17.61 22.86 4.56
N GLU A 427 17.92 21.92 5.46
CA GLU A 427 18.57 20.66 5.09
C GLU A 427 17.63 19.76 4.29
N MET A 428 16.38 19.65 4.73
CA MET A 428 15.36 18.85 4.04
C MET A 428 15.00 19.44 2.67
N ASN A 429 14.94 20.78 2.55
CA ASN A 429 14.76 21.46 1.27
C ASN A 429 15.93 21.17 0.32
N ARG A 430 17.17 21.21 0.83
CA ARG A 430 18.35 20.87 0.01
C ARG A 430 18.28 19.44 -0.54
N PHE A 431 17.80 18.50 0.27
CA PHE A 431 17.57 17.13 -0.19
C PHE A 431 16.52 17.07 -1.31
N ILE A 432 15.40 17.80 -1.19
CA ILE A 432 14.36 17.89 -2.24
C ILE A 432 14.94 18.48 -3.54
N VAL A 433 15.64 19.61 -3.45
CA VAL A 433 16.28 20.29 -4.59
C VAL A 433 17.28 19.35 -5.28
N ALA A 434 18.09 18.61 -4.50
CA ALA A 434 19.00 17.61 -5.04
C ALA A 434 18.24 16.44 -5.70
N GLY A 435 17.14 15.99 -5.12
CA GLY A 435 16.27 14.93 -5.67
C GLY A 435 15.64 15.31 -7.02
N ALA A 436 15.36 16.60 -7.24
CA ALA A 436 14.85 17.12 -8.51
C ALA A 436 15.86 17.05 -9.67
N THR A 437 17.14 16.85 -9.38
CA THR A 437 18.17 16.69 -10.41
C THR A 437 18.87 15.32 -10.36
N ASN A 438 18.55 14.51 -9.35
CA ASN A 438 19.13 13.20 -9.13
C ASN A 438 18.06 12.19 -8.71
N SER A 439 17.52 11.46 -9.70
CA SER A 439 16.49 10.43 -9.52
C SER A 439 16.89 9.36 -8.50
N THR A 440 18.17 9.03 -8.37
CA THR A 440 18.65 8.00 -7.43
C THR A 440 18.36 8.38 -5.98
N LEU A 441 18.37 9.68 -5.63
CA LEU A 441 18.01 10.14 -4.29
C LEU A 441 16.52 9.90 -4.00
N VAL A 442 15.66 10.11 -5.00
CA VAL A 442 14.21 9.88 -4.87
C VAL A 442 13.91 8.38 -4.83
N GLN A 443 14.62 7.56 -5.61
CA GLN A 443 14.56 6.10 -5.53
C GLN A 443 14.95 5.60 -4.13
N GLN A 444 16.05 6.14 -3.58
CA GLN A 444 16.50 5.79 -2.24
C GLN A 444 15.50 6.22 -1.17
N TYR A 445 14.92 7.42 -1.29
CA TYR A 445 13.85 7.89 -0.39
C TYR A 445 12.64 6.97 -0.44
N TYR A 446 12.17 6.62 -1.64
CA TYR A 446 11.08 5.68 -1.83
C TYR A 446 11.38 4.33 -1.18
N TYR A 447 12.57 3.76 -1.41
CA TYR A 447 12.97 2.48 -0.81
C TYR A 447 13.02 2.55 0.73
N ASN A 448 13.55 3.64 1.26
CA ASN A 448 13.60 3.90 2.69
C ASN A 448 12.20 4.08 3.31
N SER A 449 11.23 4.61 2.54
CA SER A 449 9.87 4.86 3.01
C SER A 449 9.18 3.57 3.47
N GLN A 450 9.42 2.43 2.81
CA GLN A 450 8.86 1.14 3.22
C GLN A 450 9.82 0.34 4.14
N ALA A 451 10.67 1.05 4.87
CA ALA A 451 11.72 0.47 5.72
C ALA A 451 12.58 -0.55 4.97
N GLN A 452 12.99 -0.21 3.73
CA GLN A 452 13.86 -1.03 2.89
C GLN A 452 13.29 -2.43 2.58
N SER A 453 11.97 -2.55 2.51
CA SER A 453 11.31 -3.81 2.18
C SER A 453 11.68 -4.30 0.79
N TYR A 454 12.17 -5.53 0.70
CA TYR A 454 12.43 -6.17 -0.60
C TYR A 454 11.14 -6.54 -1.36
N GLN A 455 9.99 -6.48 -0.68
CA GLN A 455 8.66 -6.69 -1.29
C GLN A 455 8.11 -5.41 -1.92
N GLN A 456 8.77 -4.27 -1.70
CA GLN A 456 8.38 -3.00 -2.30
C GLN A 456 8.57 -3.07 -3.82
N THR A 457 7.56 -2.61 -4.56
CA THR A 457 7.62 -2.48 -6.03
C THR A 457 8.70 -1.50 -6.43
N SER A 458 9.39 -1.69 -7.56
CA SER A 458 10.35 -0.71 -8.05
C SER A 458 9.69 0.63 -8.41
N CYS A 459 10.27 1.75 -7.99
CA CYS A 459 9.90 3.11 -8.40
C CYS A 459 11.05 3.70 -9.22
N GLU A 460 11.06 3.47 -10.52
CA GLU A 460 12.17 3.90 -11.40
C GLU A 460 11.71 4.79 -12.54
N ASP A 461 10.41 4.76 -12.86
CA ASP A 461 9.83 5.60 -13.90
C ASP A 461 9.63 7.05 -13.41
N SER A 462 9.62 7.98 -14.36
CA SER A 462 9.52 9.40 -14.06
C SER A 462 8.22 9.77 -13.35
N VAL A 463 7.12 9.03 -13.55
CA VAL A 463 5.84 9.32 -12.90
C VAL A 463 5.93 8.98 -11.43
N CYS A 464 6.41 7.78 -11.09
CA CYS A 464 6.60 7.38 -9.69
C CYS A 464 7.60 8.27 -8.97
N LEU A 465 8.72 8.59 -9.61
CA LEU A 465 9.73 9.46 -9.01
C LEU A 465 9.22 10.89 -8.82
N THR A 466 8.52 11.47 -9.81
CA THR A 466 7.91 12.80 -9.66
C THR A 466 6.84 12.78 -8.57
N TRP A 467 6.08 11.70 -8.46
CA TRP A 467 5.08 11.52 -7.41
C TRP A 467 5.68 11.58 -6.00
N TYR A 468 6.74 10.82 -5.75
CA TYR A 468 7.41 10.81 -4.46
C TYR A 468 8.24 12.08 -4.19
N LEU A 469 8.78 12.73 -5.22
CA LEU A 469 9.40 14.04 -5.08
C LEU A 469 8.36 15.09 -4.66
N CYS A 470 7.20 15.12 -5.33
CA CYS A 470 6.10 16.02 -5.00
C CYS A 470 5.52 15.74 -3.61
N SER A 471 5.50 14.48 -3.17
CA SER A 471 4.95 14.14 -1.85
C SER A 471 5.82 14.63 -0.71
N MET A 472 7.10 14.99 -0.94
CA MET A 472 7.96 15.59 0.09
C MET A 472 7.53 17.00 0.48
N LEU A 473 6.70 17.69 -0.33
CA LEU A 473 6.18 19.02 -0.04
C LEU A 473 4.81 18.94 0.68
N TRP A 474 4.53 19.92 1.54
CA TRP A 474 3.31 19.90 2.37
C TRP A 474 2.11 20.61 1.72
N TRP A 475 1.39 19.85 0.90
CA TRP A 475 0.18 20.29 0.21
C TRP A 475 -1.06 20.31 1.10
N THR A 476 -2.02 21.17 0.74
CA THR A 476 -3.32 21.29 1.42
C THR A 476 -4.44 20.57 0.69
N THR A 477 -4.40 20.54 -0.64
CA THR A 477 -5.43 19.88 -1.47
C THR A 477 -4.82 18.85 -2.44
N PRO A 478 -5.60 17.83 -2.86
CA PRO A 478 -5.18 16.93 -3.94
C PRO A 478 -4.91 17.66 -5.26
N GLU A 479 -5.61 18.78 -5.53
CA GLU A 479 -5.39 19.61 -6.71
C GLU A 479 -4.01 20.26 -6.70
N ASP A 480 -3.55 20.77 -5.55
CA ASP A 480 -2.19 21.34 -5.43
C ASP A 480 -1.13 20.26 -5.64
N PHE A 481 -1.33 19.09 -5.00
CA PHE A 481 -0.45 17.94 -5.14
C PHE A 481 -0.37 17.44 -6.59
N THR A 482 -1.50 17.36 -7.30
CA THR A 482 -1.52 16.92 -8.71
C THR A 482 -0.98 17.98 -9.66
N SER A 483 -1.10 19.26 -9.33
CA SER A 483 -0.49 20.36 -10.10
C SER A 483 1.04 20.27 -10.09
N CYS A 484 1.63 19.82 -8.96
CA CYS A 484 3.04 19.46 -8.89
C CYS A 484 3.42 18.36 -9.89
N LEU A 485 2.55 17.41 -10.20
CA LEU A 485 2.85 16.30 -11.14
C LEU A 485 2.78 16.70 -12.62
N ALA A 486 2.03 17.75 -12.95
CA ALA A 486 1.71 18.15 -14.32
C ALA A 486 2.84 18.96 -15.00
N ALA A 487 3.88 19.30 -14.26
CA ALA A 487 5.01 20.05 -14.78
C ALA A 487 6.05 19.13 -15.46
N ASP A 488 6.01 19.11 -16.79
CA ASP A 488 7.00 18.46 -17.66
C ASP A 488 8.39 19.10 -17.47
N SER A 489 9.24 18.61 -16.55
CA SER A 489 10.74 18.70 -16.64
C SER A 489 11.53 18.28 -15.37
N ARG A 490 11.01 17.45 -14.48
CA ARG A 490 11.59 17.34 -13.12
C ARG A 490 12.68 16.30 -12.89
N LEU A 491 13.06 15.53 -13.90
CA LEU A 491 14.16 14.59 -13.78
C LEU A 491 14.95 14.63 -15.09
N GLU A 492 15.97 15.47 -15.13
CA GLU A 492 16.92 15.40 -16.23
C GLU A 492 17.59 14.02 -16.20
N SER A 493 17.41 13.23 -17.27
CA SER A 493 18.15 12.00 -17.44
C SER A 493 19.64 12.34 -17.49
N SER A 494 20.42 11.92 -16.49
CA SER A 494 21.86 12.13 -16.45
C SER A 494 22.54 11.34 -17.57
N SER A 495 22.61 11.95 -18.74
CA SER A 495 23.27 11.41 -19.92
C SER A 495 24.34 12.37 -20.44
N ALA A 496 25.22 12.88 -19.57
CA ALA A 496 26.53 13.41 -19.99
C ALA A 496 27.45 13.78 -18.81
N ALA A 497 28.38 12.89 -18.47
CA ALA A 497 29.72 13.31 -18.02
C ALA A 497 30.75 12.30 -18.51
N THR A 498 31.43 12.65 -19.60
CA THR A 498 32.50 11.87 -20.22
C THR A 498 33.85 12.31 -19.65
N SER A 499 34.58 11.36 -19.05
CA SER A 499 36.04 11.20 -19.25
C SER A 499 36.48 9.81 -18.75
N ALA A 500 36.84 8.92 -19.68
CA ALA A 500 37.35 7.57 -19.45
C ALA A 500 38.85 7.59 -19.00
N PRO A 501 39.49 6.50 -18.49
CA PRO A 501 39.59 5.22 -19.22
C PRO A 501 39.65 3.88 -18.40
N ALA A 502 39.48 2.80 -19.18
CA ALA A 502 39.99 1.42 -19.01
C ALA A 502 39.08 0.31 -18.39
N SER A 503 38.41 -0.39 -19.32
CA SER A 503 38.18 -1.86 -19.42
C SER A 503 37.68 -2.68 -18.21
N LEU A 504 36.46 -3.22 -18.35
CA LEU A 504 36.04 -4.61 -18.03
C LEU A 504 34.74 -4.94 -18.80
N PRO A 505 34.45 -6.21 -19.15
CA PRO A 505 33.57 -6.56 -20.26
C PRO A 505 32.08 -6.43 -19.91
N ALA A 506 31.31 -6.14 -20.95
CA ALA A 506 29.86 -6.03 -20.94
C ALA A 506 29.16 -7.24 -20.27
N LEU A 507 28.39 -6.98 -19.22
CA LEU A 507 27.24 -7.81 -18.88
C LEU A 507 26.05 -7.28 -19.69
N LEU A 508 25.46 -8.15 -20.50
CA LEU A 508 24.25 -7.87 -21.28
C LEU A 508 23.09 -7.46 -20.35
N ILE A 509 22.76 -6.18 -20.32
CA ILE A 509 21.49 -5.67 -19.78
C ILE A 509 20.40 -6.03 -20.79
N LEU A 510 19.48 -6.92 -20.39
CA LEU A 510 18.23 -7.13 -21.12
C LEU A 510 17.31 -5.92 -20.85
N PRO A 511 16.59 -5.40 -21.86
CA PRO A 511 15.71 -4.24 -21.69
C PRO A 511 14.56 -4.57 -20.74
N ALA A 512 14.20 -3.63 -19.87
CA ALA A 512 13.05 -3.72 -18.97
C ALA A 512 11.76 -3.93 -19.80
N LYS A 513 10.93 -4.89 -19.37
CA LYS A 513 9.73 -5.33 -20.09
C LYS A 513 8.58 -4.36 -19.79
N GLU A 514 8.00 -3.74 -20.82
CA GLU A 514 6.82 -2.86 -20.71
C GLU A 514 5.67 -3.56 -19.94
N PRO A 515 4.85 -2.81 -19.18
CA PRO A 515 3.68 -3.35 -18.49
C PRO A 515 2.63 -3.87 -19.48
N PRO A 516 1.93 -4.98 -19.15
CA PRO A 516 1.01 -5.64 -20.07
C PRO A 516 -0.24 -4.79 -20.35
N ARG A 517 -0.56 -4.59 -21.63
CA ARG A 517 -1.72 -3.83 -22.13
C ARG A 517 -2.45 -4.54 -23.27
N ALA A 518 -3.65 -4.06 -23.58
CA ALA A 518 -4.35 -4.44 -24.80
C ALA A 518 -3.73 -3.74 -26.01
N ARG A 519 -3.27 -4.49 -27.01
CA ARG A 519 -2.79 -3.95 -28.30
C ARG A 519 -3.82 -4.16 -29.40
N GLN A 520 -4.02 -3.14 -30.23
CA GLN A 520 -4.83 -3.28 -31.43
C GLN A 520 -4.08 -4.12 -32.46
N ILE A 521 -4.65 -5.25 -32.85
CA ILE A 521 -4.07 -6.14 -33.86
C ILE A 521 -4.72 -5.95 -35.23
N VAL A 522 -5.95 -5.43 -35.26
CA VAL A 522 -6.64 -5.04 -36.50
C VAL A 522 -7.27 -3.67 -36.29
N SER A 523 -6.93 -2.70 -37.13
CA SER A 523 -7.53 -1.36 -37.18
C SER A 523 -8.38 -1.20 -38.45
N ILE A 524 -9.17 -0.13 -38.49
CA ILE A 524 -9.96 0.28 -39.67
C ILE A 524 -9.40 1.62 -40.12
N ASN A 525 -9.11 1.77 -41.41
CA ASN A 525 -8.60 3.02 -41.97
C ASN A 525 -9.59 4.19 -41.77
N ASP A 526 -9.08 5.43 -41.88
CA ASP A 526 -9.86 6.65 -41.64
C ASP A 526 -11.08 6.82 -42.56
N GLU A 527 -11.04 6.20 -43.75
CA GLU A 527 -12.16 6.18 -44.70
C GLU A 527 -13.24 5.14 -44.35
N GLY A 528 -12.97 4.25 -43.38
CA GLY A 528 -13.90 3.20 -42.97
C GLY A 528 -14.13 2.13 -44.02
N THR A 529 -13.18 1.92 -44.94
CA THR A 529 -13.34 1.05 -46.12
C THR A 529 -12.50 -0.22 -46.07
N ASN A 530 -11.35 -0.21 -45.38
CA ASN A 530 -10.40 -1.33 -45.35
C ASN A 530 -9.88 -1.60 -43.92
N PHE A 531 -9.54 -2.86 -43.66
CA PHE A 531 -8.82 -3.26 -42.45
C PHE A 531 -7.32 -3.12 -42.65
N GLU A 532 -6.61 -2.82 -41.57
CA GLU A 532 -5.15 -2.86 -41.48
C GLU A 532 -4.75 -3.82 -40.36
N LEU A 533 -3.80 -4.72 -40.64
CA LEU A 533 -3.29 -5.72 -39.70
C LEU A 533 -1.97 -5.23 -39.13
N ASP A 534 -1.87 -5.17 -37.81
CA ASP A 534 -0.59 -4.92 -37.15
C ASP A 534 0.19 -6.24 -36.99
N GLU A 535 0.98 -6.57 -38.02
CA GLU A 535 1.83 -7.77 -38.02
C GLU A 535 2.92 -7.70 -36.94
N ALA A 536 3.38 -6.50 -36.56
CA ALA A 536 4.39 -6.34 -35.53
C ALA A 536 3.81 -6.62 -34.14
N ALA A 537 2.61 -6.13 -33.85
CA ALA A 537 1.89 -6.44 -32.63
C ALA A 537 1.62 -7.95 -32.51
N LEU A 538 1.14 -8.59 -33.57
CA LEU A 538 0.90 -10.04 -33.54
C LEU A 538 2.17 -10.86 -33.28
N ARG A 539 3.28 -10.52 -33.94
CA ARG A 539 4.57 -11.19 -33.69
C ARG A 539 5.03 -10.97 -32.26
N HIS A 540 4.92 -9.76 -31.73
CA HIS A 540 5.29 -9.45 -30.35
C HIS A 540 4.49 -10.28 -29.33
N ILE A 541 3.19 -10.44 -29.57
CA ILE A 541 2.30 -11.20 -28.66
C ILE A 541 2.65 -12.69 -28.69
N PHE A 542 2.77 -13.30 -29.88
CA PHE A 542 2.98 -14.74 -29.99
C PHE A 542 4.44 -15.18 -29.75
N HIS A 543 5.44 -14.31 -29.92
CA HIS A 543 6.84 -14.61 -29.54
C HIS A 543 7.04 -14.85 -28.03
N GLN A 544 6.06 -14.48 -27.20
CA GLN A 544 6.09 -14.75 -25.76
C GLN A 544 5.68 -16.18 -25.41
N VAL A 545 5.19 -16.95 -26.38
CA VAL A 545 4.73 -18.33 -26.20
C VAL A 545 5.73 -19.28 -26.87
N PRO A 546 6.24 -20.31 -26.17
CA PRO A 546 7.08 -21.33 -26.79
C PRO A 546 6.41 -22.01 -27.98
N GLU A 547 7.17 -22.36 -29.02
CA GLU A 547 6.63 -22.91 -30.27
C GLU A 547 5.82 -24.20 -30.09
N ASP A 548 6.11 -24.97 -29.04
CA ASP A 548 5.48 -26.24 -28.69
C ASP A 548 4.32 -26.11 -27.68
N MET A 549 4.08 -24.91 -27.15
CA MET A 549 3.02 -24.67 -26.17
C MET A 549 1.66 -24.50 -26.83
N LYS A 550 0.63 -25.14 -26.28
CA LYS A 550 -0.74 -25.02 -26.77
C LYS A 550 -1.30 -23.62 -26.48
N VAL A 551 -2.06 -23.07 -27.41
CA VAL A 551 -2.68 -21.75 -27.27
C VAL A 551 -4.20 -21.88 -27.25
N ALA A 552 -4.83 -21.18 -26.30
CA ALA A 552 -6.27 -21.01 -26.21
C ALA A 552 -6.63 -19.53 -26.31
N ILE A 553 -7.41 -19.16 -27.33
CA ILE A 553 -7.81 -17.77 -27.57
C ILE A 553 -9.31 -17.63 -27.32
N PHE A 554 -9.68 -16.79 -26.36
CA PHE A 554 -11.07 -16.45 -26.05
C PHE A 554 -11.42 -15.10 -26.68
N SER A 555 -12.43 -15.09 -27.55
CA SER A 555 -12.95 -13.86 -28.15
C SER A 555 -14.38 -13.58 -27.71
N VAL A 556 -14.67 -12.32 -27.41
CA VAL A 556 -16.04 -11.86 -27.12
C VAL A 556 -16.53 -10.97 -28.27
N VAL A 557 -17.60 -11.42 -28.94
CA VAL A 557 -18.29 -10.73 -30.06
C VAL A 557 -19.74 -10.45 -29.70
N GLY A 558 -20.38 -9.50 -30.37
CA GLY A 558 -21.74 -9.09 -30.01
C GLY A 558 -22.10 -7.70 -30.51
N ALA A 559 -23.38 -7.35 -30.38
CA ALA A 559 -23.91 -6.08 -30.85
C ALA A 559 -23.23 -4.85 -30.21
N PHE A 560 -23.44 -3.69 -30.80
CA PHE A 560 -22.94 -2.42 -30.30
C PHE A 560 -23.45 -2.15 -28.87
N ARG A 561 -22.52 -1.77 -27.98
CA ARG A 561 -22.78 -1.41 -26.56
C ARG A 561 -23.40 -2.49 -25.68
N THR A 562 -23.07 -3.76 -25.89
CA THR A 562 -23.49 -4.88 -25.02
C THR A 562 -22.55 -5.18 -23.84
N GLY A 563 -21.50 -4.37 -23.62
CA GLY A 563 -20.57 -4.56 -22.49
C GLY A 563 -19.50 -5.65 -22.71
N LYS A 564 -19.05 -5.88 -23.95
CA LYS A 564 -18.04 -6.90 -24.29
C LYS A 564 -16.71 -6.72 -23.56
N SER A 565 -16.11 -5.53 -23.68
CA SER A 565 -14.85 -5.17 -23.04
C SER A 565 -14.94 -5.31 -21.50
N PHE A 566 -16.07 -4.91 -20.91
CA PHE A 566 -16.36 -5.12 -19.49
C PHE A 566 -16.38 -6.61 -19.11
N ALA A 567 -16.98 -7.48 -19.94
CA ALA A 567 -16.96 -8.92 -19.70
C ALA A 567 -15.54 -9.51 -19.82
N LEU A 568 -14.71 -8.98 -20.74
CA LEU A 568 -13.31 -9.38 -20.87
C LEU A 568 -12.46 -8.94 -19.67
N ASP A 569 -12.76 -7.81 -19.05
CA ASP A 569 -12.10 -7.39 -17.82
C ASP A 569 -12.50 -8.26 -16.62
N LEU A 570 -13.71 -8.81 -16.59
CA LEU A 570 -14.05 -9.85 -15.61
C LEU A 570 -13.20 -11.12 -15.83
N PHE A 571 -12.87 -11.44 -17.09
CA PHE A 571 -12.02 -12.58 -17.41
C PHE A 571 -10.56 -12.32 -17.05
N LEU A 572 -10.03 -11.11 -17.31
CA LEU A 572 -8.71 -10.69 -16.86
C LEU A 572 -8.58 -10.84 -15.35
N ARG A 573 -9.57 -10.35 -14.60
CA ARG A 573 -9.61 -10.44 -13.14
C ARG A 573 -9.58 -11.87 -12.65
N TYR A 574 -10.42 -12.72 -13.25
CA TYR A 574 -10.44 -14.14 -12.94
C TYR A 574 -9.09 -14.82 -13.26
N LEU A 575 -8.50 -14.55 -14.42
CA LEU A 575 -7.22 -15.17 -14.83
C LEU A 575 -6.05 -14.72 -13.95
N ARG A 576 -6.03 -13.45 -13.53
CA ARG A 576 -5.06 -12.91 -12.56
C ARG A 576 -5.24 -13.56 -11.20
N HIS A 577 -6.47 -13.65 -10.70
CA HIS A 577 -6.76 -14.36 -9.45
C HIS A 577 -6.32 -15.84 -9.52
N ALA A 578 -6.68 -16.52 -10.61
CA ALA A 578 -6.35 -17.91 -10.83
C ALA A 578 -4.84 -18.16 -10.98
N SER A 579 -4.05 -17.16 -11.41
CA SER A 579 -2.59 -17.25 -11.48
C SER A 579 -1.93 -17.32 -10.10
N ARG A 580 -2.63 -16.89 -9.05
CA ARG A 580 -2.19 -16.96 -7.64
C ARG A 580 -2.54 -18.29 -6.96
N GLY A 581 -2.96 -19.29 -7.73
CA GLY A 581 -3.10 -20.68 -7.28
C GLY A 581 -4.47 -21.12 -6.77
N ARG A 582 -5.48 -20.22 -6.71
CA ARG A 582 -6.86 -20.59 -6.34
C ARG A 582 -7.76 -20.62 -7.57
N MET A 583 -8.27 -21.81 -7.92
CA MET A 583 -9.29 -21.97 -8.96
C MET A 583 -10.59 -22.44 -8.35
N LEU A 584 -11.71 -22.02 -8.94
CA LEU A 584 -13.00 -22.67 -8.71
C LEU A 584 -12.88 -24.14 -9.13
N LYS A 585 -13.28 -25.07 -8.25
CA LYS A 585 -13.29 -26.49 -8.58
C LYS A 585 -14.30 -26.76 -9.69
N ARG A 586 -13.94 -27.66 -10.61
CA ARG A 586 -14.71 -28.00 -11.82
C ARG A 586 -16.15 -28.47 -11.54
N ASP A 587 -16.39 -29.03 -10.36
CA ASP A 587 -17.63 -29.77 -10.07
C ASP A 587 -18.56 -29.03 -9.09
N GLY A 588 -18.17 -27.84 -8.60
CA GLY A 588 -18.99 -26.99 -7.72
C GLY A 588 -19.41 -27.63 -6.38
N ALA A 589 -18.95 -28.84 -6.07
CA ALA A 589 -19.27 -29.58 -4.85
C ALA A 589 -18.14 -29.41 -3.82
N ASP A 590 -18.55 -29.00 -2.62
CA ASP A 590 -17.74 -28.71 -1.42
C ASP A 590 -17.04 -27.34 -1.35
N ASP A 591 -17.51 -26.35 -2.10
CA ASP A 591 -17.17 -24.94 -1.82
C ASP A 591 -18.34 -24.29 -1.04
N GLU A 592 -18.42 -24.58 0.27
CA GLU A 592 -19.37 -23.94 1.19
C GLU A 592 -19.03 -22.44 1.46
N ALA A 593 -18.25 -21.80 0.61
CA ALA A 593 -17.80 -20.43 0.80
C ALA A 593 -18.37 -19.52 -0.30
N ALA A 594 -19.39 -18.75 0.07
CA ALA A 594 -19.78 -17.51 -0.59
C ALA A 594 -18.62 -16.50 -0.73
N GLU A 595 -17.43 -16.79 -0.19
CA GLU A 595 -16.27 -15.93 -0.13
C GLU A 595 -15.30 -16.08 -1.31
N VAL A 596 -15.20 -17.25 -1.96
CA VAL A 596 -14.21 -17.43 -3.06
C VAL A 596 -14.64 -16.66 -4.32
N TRP A 597 -15.91 -16.74 -4.71
CA TRP A 597 -16.40 -15.99 -5.85
C TRP A 597 -16.44 -14.49 -5.57
N LYS A 598 -16.79 -14.08 -4.34
CA LYS A 598 -16.69 -12.68 -3.91
C LYS A 598 -15.25 -12.18 -3.96
N ALA A 599 -14.27 -12.98 -3.54
CA ALA A 599 -12.87 -12.57 -3.49
C ALA A 599 -12.33 -12.15 -4.86
N TRP A 600 -12.61 -12.90 -5.93
CA TRP A 600 -12.13 -12.53 -7.27
C TRP A 600 -13.06 -11.54 -7.98
N VAL A 601 -14.38 -11.58 -7.76
CA VAL A 601 -15.33 -10.63 -8.38
C VAL A 601 -15.19 -9.23 -7.76
N LEU A 602 -15.05 -9.16 -6.44
CA LEU A 602 -14.90 -7.93 -5.68
C LEU A 602 -13.43 -7.51 -5.49
N GLU A 603 -12.48 -8.23 -6.08
CA GLU A 603 -11.10 -7.79 -6.16
C GLU A 603 -11.06 -6.43 -6.87
N GLY A 604 -10.73 -5.36 -6.12
CA GLY A 604 -10.79 -3.98 -6.60
C GLY A 604 -12.18 -3.32 -6.61
N VAL A 605 -13.21 -3.91 -5.99
CA VAL A 605 -14.58 -3.36 -5.88
C VAL A 605 -14.97 -3.23 -4.40
N GLY A 606 -14.49 -2.18 -3.74
CA GLY A 606 -14.81 -1.95 -2.32
C GLY A 606 -14.16 -0.75 -1.61
N GLY A 607 -13.47 0.14 -2.32
CA GLY A 607 -12.83 1.34 -1.74
C GLY A 607 -13.10 2.60 -2.56
N SER A 608 -12.71 3.78 -2.05
CA SER A 608 -12.84 5.08 -2.74
C SER A 608 -12.11 5.15 -4.10
N GLU A 609 -11.23 4.19 -4.38
CA GLU A 609 -10.73 3.88 -5.73
C GLU A 609 -11.39 2.61 -6.29
N ALA A 610 -12.69 2.63 -6.57
CA ALA A 610 -13.32 1.56 -7.34
C ALA A 610 -12.92 1.66 -8.84
N LYS A 611 -11.65 1.41 -9.16
CA LYS A 611 -11.20 1.23 -10.56
C LYS A 611 -11.38 -0.24 -10.91
N LEU A 612 -12.57 -0.54 -11.43
CA LEU A 612 -12.81 -1.77 -12.17
C LEU A 612 -11.69 -1.95 -13.21
N GLU A 613 -11.21 -3.18 -13.37
CA GLU A 613 -10.42 -3.53 -14.55
C GLU A 613 -11.14 -3.01 -15.81
N GLY A 614 -10.38 -2.28 -16.63
CA GLY A 614 -10.90 -1.45 -17.70
C GLY A 614 -11.66 -0.20 -17.23
N ASN A 615 -11.40 0.93 -17.89
CA ASN A 615 -12.05 2.21 -17.61
C ASN A 615 -12.17 3.03 -18.91
N SER A 616 -13.15 3.93 -18.92
CA SER A 616 -13.46 4.92 -19.95
C SER A 616 -12.35 5.93 -20.25
N ASN A 617 -11.35 6.03 -19.39
CA ASN A 617 -10.27 7.01 -19.49
C ASN A 617 -8.95 6.33 -19.94
N VAL A 618 -8.87 5.92 -21.20
CA VAL A 618 -7.64 5.37 -21.81
C VAL A 618 -6.45 6.31 -21.62
N ALA A 619 -6.70 7.62 -21.62
CA ALA A 619 -5.68 8.65 -21.41
C ALA A 619 -5.13 8.71 -19.97
N GLN A 620 -5.82 8.12 -18.98
CA GLN A 620 -5.39 8.08 -17.57
C GLN A 620 -4.79 6.73 -17.17
N THR A 621 -5.03 5.66 -17.94
CA THR A 621 -4.57 4.30 -17.60
C THR A 621 -3.66 3.69 -18.66
N HIS A 622 -3.45 4.36 -19.80
CA HIS A 622 -2.71 3.89 -20.98
C HIS A 622 -3.06 2.46 -21.45
N GLY A 623 -4.20 1.90 -21.03
CA GLY A 623 -4.60 0.51 -21.31
C GLY A 623 -3.92 -0.56 -20.41
N GLU A 624 -3.24 -0.16 -19.34
CA GLU A 624 -2.39 -1.02 -18.49
C GLU A 624 -3.17 -1.93 -17.53
N LYS A 625 -4.43 -1.56 -17.20
CA LYS A 625 -5.24 -2.26 -16.20
C LYS A 625 -6.44 -3.05 -16.75
N GLY A 626 -6.61 -3.10 -18.08
CA GLY A 626 -7.67 -3.87 -18.75
C GLY A 626 -8.03 -3.34 -20.13
N PHE A 627 -9.04 -3.94 -20.76
CA PHE A 627 -9.63 -3.41 -21.98
C PHE A 627 -10.37 -2.11 -21.69
N SER A 628 -10.26 -1.13 -22.57
CA SER A 628 -11.01 0.11 -22.35
C SER A 628 -12.51 -0.12 -22.57
N TRP A 629 -13.33 0.35 -21.64
CA TRP A 629 -14.78 0.39 -21.80
C TRP A 629 -15.37 1.64 -21.18
N ARG A 630 -16.51 2.11 -21.70
CA ARG A 630 -17.20 3.29 -21.15
C ARG A 630 -18.70 3.15 -21.16
N ALA A 631 -19.36 3.71 -20.17
CA ALA A 631 -20.81 3.88 -20.16
C ALA A 631 -21.27 4.84 -21.28
N GLY A 632 -22.56 4.78 -21.64
CA GLY A 632 -23.19 5.69 -22.60
C GLY A 632 -23.21 5.20 -24.05
N ARG A 633 -23.43 6.11 -25.02
CA ARG A 633 -23.72 5.74 -26.43
C ARG A 633 -22.53 5.80 -27.39
N LYS A 634 -21.48 6.59 -27.09
CA LYS A 634 -20.32 6.79 -28.00
C LYS A 634 -19.37 5.59 -28.08
N ARG A 635 -19.10 5.03 -29.26
CA ARG A 635 -18.23 3.85 -29.47
C ARG A 635 -16.87 3.92 -28.73
N ASN A 636 -16.39 2.81 -28.16
CA ASN A 636 -15.12 2.76 -27.42
C ASN A 636 -14.06 1.91 -28.12
N THR A 637 -14.44 0.69 -28.54
CA THR A 637 -13.54 -0.24 -29.24
C THR A 637 -13.71 -0.12 -30.76
N THR A 638 -12.60 -0.05 -31.49
CA THR A 638 -12.53 -0.05 -32.96
C THR A 638 -11.67 -1.23 -33.42
N GLY A 639 -12.08 -1.98 -34.46
CA GLY A 639 -11.32 -3.14 -34.93
C GLY A 639 -11.22 -4.30 -33.92
N ILE A 640 -10.05 -4.92 -33.80
CA ILE A 640 -9.78 -6.09 -32.93
C ILE A 640 -8.57 -5.80 -32.03
N TRP A 641 -8.74 -6.03 -30.73
CA TRP A 641 -7.72 -5.81 -29.70
C TRP A 641 -7.41 -7.11 -28.98
N MET A 642 -6.13 -7.34 -28.68
CA MET A 642 -5.65 -8.55 -28.01
C MET A 642 -4.84 -8.16 -26.78
N TRP A 643 -5.07 -8.86 -25.67
CA TRP A 643 -4.23 -8.70 -24.47
C TRP A 643 -2.83 -9.25 -24.74
N GLU A 644 -1.79 -8.43 -24.56
CA GLU A 644 -0.50 -8.74 -25.14
C GLU A 644 0.31 -9.81 -24.40
N THR A 645 -0.02 -10.08 -23.14
CA THR A 645 0.71 -11.03 -22.29
C THR A 645 -0.11 -12.30 -22.09
N PRO A 646 0.42 -13.50 -22.42
CA PRO A 646 -0.30 -14.75 -22.23
C PRO A 646 -0.45 -15.09 -20.74
N PHE A 647 -1.59 -15.67 -20.37
CA PHE A 647 -1.75 -16.32 -19.07
C PHE A 647 -1.41 -17.81 -19.22
N ILE A 648 -0.29 -18.23 -18.62
CA ILE A 648 0.15 -19.64 -18.69
C ILE A 648 -0.62 -20.48 -17.68
N ARG A 649 -1.26 -21.55 -18.15
CA ARG A 649 -2.10 -22.44 -17.33
C ARG A 649 -1.64 -23.88 -17.42
N PRO A 650 -1.35 -24.55 -16.30
CA PRO A 650 -1.07 -25.97 -16.31
C PRO A 650 -2.34 -26.77 -16.64
N SER A 651 -2.27 -27.64 -17.65
CA SER A 651 -3.34 -28.59 -17.97
C SER A 651 -3.35 -29.74 -16.96
N GLN A 652 -4.52 -30.37 -16.80
CA GLN A 652 -4.68 -31.64 -16.07
C GLN A 652 -3.88 -32.79 -16.72
N THR A 653 -3.49 -32.64 -17.98
CA THR A 653 -2.67 -33.58 -18.74
C THR A 653 -1.15 -33.34 -18.58
N GLY A 654 -0.74 -32.32 -17.82
CA GLY A 654 0.67 -31.97 -17.58
C GLY A 654 1.32 -31.09 -18.66
N GLU A 655 0.55 -30.60 -19.63
CA GLU A 655 1.02 -29.67 -20.67
C GLU A 655 0.53 -28.24 -20.35
N ASP A 656 1.41 -27.25 -20.41
CA ASP A 656 1.01 -25.85 -20.19
C ASP A 656 0.27 -25.29 -21.42
N ILE A 657 -0.72 -24.43 -21.16
CA ILE A 657 -1.54 -23.77 -22.18
C ILE A 657 -1.44 -22.26 -21.99
N ALA A 658 -1.08 -21.53 -23.04
CA ALA A 658 -1.12 -20.08 -23.09
C ALA A 658 -2.54 -19.59 -23.42
N VAL A 659 -3.14 -18.81 -22.52
CA VAL A 659 -4.48 -18.25 -22.67
C VAL A 659 -4.40 -16.77 -23.07
N PHE A 660 -5.10 -16.40 -24.14
CA PHE A 660 -5.25 -15.01 -24.60
C PHE A 660 -6.70 -14.57 -24.68
N LEU A 661 -6.91 -13.26 -24.54
CA LEU A 661 -8.21 -12.60 -24.62
C LEU A 661 -8.25 -11.62 -25.78
N ILE A 662 -9.36 -11.62 -26.52
CA ILE A 662 -9.61 -10.75 -27.67
C ILE A 662 -10.92 -9.96 -27.50
N ASP A 663 -10.82 -8.63 -27.61
CA ASP A 663 -11.96 -7.71 -27.71
C ASP A 663 -12.22 -7.30 -29.15
N THR A 664 -13.49 -7.18 -29.49
CA THR A 664 -13.93 -6.86 -30.85
C THR A 664 -14.86 -5.66 -30.86
N GLN A 665 -14.81 -4.92 -31.96
CA GLN A 665 -15.79 -3.88 -32.22
C GLN A 665 -17.23 -4.43 -32.16
N GLY A 666 -18.14 -3.60 -31.65
CA GLY A 666 -19.55 -3.93 -31.65
C GLY A 666 -20.16 -3.97 -33.04
N MET A 667 -20.92 -5.03 -33.30
CA MET A 667 -21.65 -5.23 -34.55
C MET A 667 -22.91 -4.37 -34.60
N PHE A 668 -23.36 -4.00 -35.80
CA PHE A 668 -24.63 -3.28 -36.02
C PHE A 668 -24.70 -1.88 -35.39
N ASP A 669 -23.60 -1.12 -35.44
CA ASP A 669 -23.64 0.32 -35.17
C ASP A 669 -24.14 1.10 -36.40
N SER A 670 -24.47 2.39 -36.22
CA SER A 670 -24.97 3.26 -37.28
C SER A 670 -23.89 3.75 -38.25
N GLU A 671 -22.63 3.38 -38.02
CA GLU A 671 -21.45 3.96 -38.67
C GLU A 671 -20.69 2.94 -39.53
N THR A 672 -20.84 1.64 -39.25
CA THR A 672 -20.07 0.55 -39.87
C THR A 672 -20.92 -0.23 -40.85
N SER A 673 -20.37 -0.51 -42.04
CA SER A 673 -21.09 -1.31 -43.04
C SER A 673 -21.31 -2.75 -42.60
N GLN A 674 -22.35 -3.39 -43.14
CA GLN A 674 -22.65 -4.80 -42.87
C GLN A 674 -21.50 -5.73 -43.30
N MET A 675 -20.78 -5.37 -44.37
CA MET A 675 -19.62 -6.12 -44.88
C MET A 675 -18.42 -6.06 -43.91
N LEU A 676 -18.14 -4.89 -43.34
CA LEU A 676 -17.08 -4.73 -42.33
C LEU A 676 -17.43 -5.46 -41.03
N THR A 677 -18.70 -5.39 -40.62
CA THR A 677 -19.21 -6.13 -39.46
C THR A 677 -19.00 -7.64 -39.62
N ALA A 678 -19.37 -8.19 -40.79
CA ALA A 678 -19.15 -9.61 -41.10
C ALA A 678 -17.66 -9.99 -41.12
N SER A 679 -16.80 -9.08 -41.59
CA SER A 679 -15.35 -9.30 -41.66
C SER A 679 -14.69 -9.33 -40.28
N ILE A 680 -15.08 -8.43 -39.36
CA ILE A 680 -14.59 -8.44 -37.96
C ILE A 680 -15.00 -9.74 -37.27
N PHE A 681 -16.26 -10.16 -37.46
CA PHE A 681 -16.75 -11.41 -36.90
C PHE A 681 -16.00 -12.62 -37.48
N GLY A 682 -15.84 -12.69 -38.81
CA GLY A 682 -15.14 -13.78 -39.48
C GLY A 682 -13.68 -13.89 -39.03
N LEU A 683 -12.97 -12.75 -38.99
CA LEU A 683 -11.58 -12.71 -38.51
C LEU A 683 -11.45 -13.11 -37.04
N SER A 684 -12.34 -12.61 -36.18
CA SER A 684 -12.38 -13.01 -34.76
C SER A 684 -12.65 -14.51 -34.58
N THR A 685 -13.54 -15.07 -35.40
CA THR A 685 -13.87 -16.49 -35.35
C THR A 685 -12.69 -17.35 -35.78
N LEU A 686 -11.97 -16.94 -36.83
CA LEU A 686 -10.78 -17.63 -37.32
C LEU A 686 -9.60 -17.55 -36.35
N LEU A 687 -9.48 -16.47 -35.58
CA LEU A 687 -8.42 -16.26 -34.60
C LEU A 687 -8.71 -16.94 -33.25
N SER A 688 -9.96 -17.26 -32.94
CA SER A 688 -10.34 -17.73 -31.61
C SER A 688 -10.50 -19.25 -31.52
N SER A 689 -10.07 -19.82 -30.39
CA SER A 689 -10.38 -21.20 -30.02
C SER A 689 -11.78 -21.31 -29.41
N TYR A 690 -12.19 -20.26 -28.69
CA TYR A 690 -13.50 -20.12 -28.07
C TYR A 690 -14.10 -18.76 -28.43
N GLN A 691 -15.22 -18.80 -29.15
CA GLN A 691 -15.97 -17.60 -29.52
C GLN A 691 -17.20 -17.46 -28.62
N ILE A 692 -17.28 -16.35 -27.89
CA ILE A 692 -18.39 -16.01 -27.00
C ILE A 692 -19.23 -14.94 -27.66
N TYR A 693 -20.51 -15.25 -27.91
CA TYR A 693 -21.46 -14.30 -28.47
C TYR A 693 -22.29 -13.63 -27.36
N ASN A 694 -21.98 -12.38 -27.08
CA ASN A 694 -22.60 -11.58 -26.03
C ASN A 694 -23.91 -10.93 -26.53
N VAL A 695 -25.03 -11.39 -25.98
CA VAL A 695 -26.39 -10.95 -26.29
C VAL A 695 -27.01 -10.30 -25.06
N ASP A 696 -27.59 -9.11 -25.23
CA ASP A 696 -28.32 -8.45 -24.14
C ASP A 696 -29.67 -9.12 -23.91
N LYS A 697 -29.97 -9.42 -22.64
CA LYS A 697 -31.22 -10.03 -22.15
C LYS A 697 -31.47 -11.47 -22.61
N ARG A 698 -32.13 -11.65 -23.75
CA ARG A 698 -32.66 -12.95 -24.19
C ARG A 698 -32.14 -13.27 -25.58
N VAL A 699 -31.71 -14.50 -25.77
CA VAL A 699 -31.39 -15.03 -27.09
C VAL A 699 -32.67 -15.09 -27.92
N GLN A 700 -32.71 -14.29 -28.99
CA GLN A 700 -33.80 -14.24 -29.95
C GLN A 700 -33.38 -14.89 -31.28
N GLU A 701 -34.36 -15.23 -32.11
CA GLU A 701 -34.14 -15.97 -33.36
C GLU A 701 -33.25 -15.19 -34.35
N ASP A 702 -33.41 -13.87 -34.41
CA ASP A 702 -32.55 -12.96 -35.18
C ASP A 702 -31.09 -13.05 -34.74
N ASN A 703 -30.81 -13.22 -33.43
CA ASN A 703 -29.46 -13.38 -32.91
C ASN A 703 -28.82 -14.68 -33.40
N LEU A 704 -29.60 -15.76 -33.48
CA LEU A 704 -29.16 -17.05 -34.01
C LEU A 704 -28.98 -17.01 -35.53
N GLN A 705 -29.83 -16.28 -36.24
CA GLN A 705 -29.69 -16.06 -37.69
C GLN A 705 -28.44 -15.22 -38.02
N HIS A 706 -28.14 -14.18 -37.22
CA HIS A 706 -26.89 -13.43 -37.35
C HIS A 706 -25.67 -14.31 -37.08
N LEU A 707 -25.72 -15.12 -36.02
CA LEU A 707 -24.65 -16.06 -35.70
C LEU A 707 -24.43 -17.07 -36.84
N ALA A 708 -25.50 -17.65 -37.38
CA ALA A 708 -25.45 -18.57 -38.52
C ALA A 708 -24.87 -17.90 -39.76
N LEU A 709 -25.36 -16.71 -40.12
CA LEU A 709 -24.88 -15.92 -41.26
C LEU A 709 -23.38 -15.64 -41.14
N PHE A 710 -22.91 -15.16 -40.00
CA PHE A 710 -21.50 -14.82 -39.85
C PHE A 710 -20.58 -16.03 -39.69
N THR A 711 -21.09 -17.15 -39.18
CA THR A 711 -20.33 -18.42 -39.14
C THR A 711 -20.15 -18.98 -40.55
N GLU A 712 -21.08 -18.76 -41.48
CA GLU A 712 -20.88 -19.10 -42.90
C GLU A 712 -19.77 -18.26 -43.56
N TYR A 713 -19.59 -16.99 -43.17
CA TYR A 713 -18.49 -16.14 -43.64
C TYR A 713 -17.12 -16.48 -43.02
N GLY A 714 -17.11 -17.10 -41.83
CA GLY A 714 -15.89 -17.52 -41.13
C GLY A 714 -15.39 -18.92 -41.52
N ARG A 715 -16.10 -19.61 -42.42
CA ARG A 715 -15.79 -20.96 -42.93
C ARG A 715 -14.98 -20.86 -44.22
#